data_AF-A0A2D5FCW3-F1
#
_entry.id   AF-A0A2D5FCW3-F1
#
_cell.length_a   1.000
_cell.length_b   1.000
_cell.length_c   1.000
_cell.angle_alpha   90.00
_cell.angle_beta   90.00
_cell.angle_gamma   90.00
#
_symmetry.space_group_name_H-M   'P 1'
#
loop_
_entity.id
_entity.type
_entity.pdbx_description
1 polymer ?
#
loop_
_entity_poly.entity_id
_entity_poly.type
_entity_poly.pdbx_seq_one_letter_code
_entity_poly.pdbx_strand_id
1 'polypeptide(L)'
;MMSNVDDSLLEEMIAHFHYPADSIGEHAAKLGLFCRYFIDVNLSLSAYQMNRYRVFIGRLDAEKRTSAVMQNIRRKDLHSQLQEHPFFSTMSLLPDASEQYAESQRSELLYILLAHLCSARGFNDYAACLQFYNAFLKVDSSECCRVDELKARGITAQFALDSTLSELRRDLRQVALKNDNKTLDKVARYFQPPQQRRIDLAALRKNSIIDTTNKHTFAEVRMDEADIALMQTTNQAGEEVGRFTQVTPHLERTQSQRKRSYQTQQSAISNALRKHELALPFSFSSATVGELRTALEYISQSFVSGELEDVDAELASTLLRLMLKMLTLSDVDVFYLQNVSGRSSSKKHADAHDVKVLRYDFDRARKHIFAQLILPATLIDTSLPADDYLYEESCKNLKVKLPNPLGSLLNIVLRNKSNSTERNDAVLSNVLSVDEKGYRRFINHVLNETGLKKRGITRRALETAFFQFAREQAPETFLNFLKSQSTVQSHYINVTNKELETTLLSAWDNFVDNVGIRIDSKDTHENKSSSRLSDFADNERQGSVRSIKDDALTLLYEQLINALSLQIDDRAIIEAFNNVALYCYMRIATRVALRPVSKPFPAHRHFDKNSGLLSVRDKRAHHKDERRLIVLTNALCQLLCSTSTLCDALSARLAIQRPPALVMFLSVDETDSCRWEHLSKTRVDAQIKTLIDDEVSSQAFRHVAANAFLNASINDFSQTSMNGFMNHSRSGTGLLSNYSLFDIRLIAAQQRERMQRDGEQITANDACVLDLINRLGSAL
;
A
#
# COMPACT_ATOMS: atom_id res chain seq x y z
N MET A 1 -8.45 52.01 55.31
CA MET A 1 -7.80 51.86 53.98
C MET A 1 -6.97 50.56 53.91
N MET A 2 -7.53 49.42 54.32
CA MET A 2 -6.85 48.10 54.27
C MET A 2 -7.76 46.95 53.79
N SER A 3 -8.88 47.22 53.10
CA SER A 3 -9.77 46.14 52.59
C SER A 3 -9.56 45.81 51.10
N ASN A 4 -9.17 46.77 50.24
CA ASN A 4 -9.13 46.53 48.78
C ASN A 4 -7.83 45.84 48.28
N VAL A 5 -6.74 45.87 49.06
CA VAL A 5 -5.48 45.19 48.69
C VAL A 5 -5.56 43.68 48.95
N ASP A 6 -6.44 43.28 49.87
CA ASP A 6 -6.57 41.90 50.32
C ASP A 6 -7.28 41.05 49.24
N ASP A 7 -8.41 41.51 48.69
CA ASP A 7 -9.19 40.73 47.73
C ASP A 7 -8.48 40.55 46.38
N SER A 8 -7.65 41.51 45.95
CA SER A 8 -6.82 41.36 44.75
C SER A 8 -5.73 40.28 44.91
N LEU A 9 -5.16 40.11 46.11
CA LEU A 9 -4.24 39.00 46.37
C LEU A 9 -4.98 37.66 46.38
N LEU A 10 -6.18 37.60 46.94
CA LEU A 10 -6.98 36.37 46.92
C LEU A 10 -7.30 35.95 45.47
N GLU A 11 -7.78 36.87 44.63
CA GLU A 11 -8.05 36.59 43.21
C GLU A 11 -6.81 36.14 42.45
N GLU A 12 -5.65 36.77 42.69
CA GLU A 12 -4.38 36.35 42.10
C GLU A 12 -4.01 34.93 42.52
N MET A 13 -4.17 34.58 43.79
CA MET A 13 -3.81 33.25 44.31
C MET A 13 -4.82 32.18 43.85
N ILE A 14 -6.11 32.50 43.73
CA ILE A 14 -7.14 31.64 43.11
C ILE A 14 -6.72 31.28 41.69
N ALA A 15 -6.37 32.29 40.88
CA ALA A 15 -5.93 32.10 39.51
C ALA A 15 -4.62 31.31 39.43
N HIS A 16 -3.67 31.63 40.32
CA HIS A 16 -2.36 30.99 40.38
C HIS A 16 -2.44 29.48 40.71
N PHE A 17 -3.28 29.10 41.68
CA PHE A 17 -3.48 27.69 42.03
C PHE A 17 -4.50 26.96 41.16
N HIS A 18 -5.18 27.67 40.26
CA HIS A 18 -6.36 27.17 39.55
C HIS A 18 -7.39 26.58 40.52
N TYR A 19 -7.72 27.32 41.58
CA TYR A 19 -8.71 26.95 42.59
C TYR A 19 -10.11 27.45 42.18
N PRO A 20 -11.21 26.78 42.57
CA PRO A 20 -12.55 27.37 42.50
C PRO A 20 -12.68 28.58 43.44
N ALA A 21 -13.36 29.65 43.01
CA ALA A 21 -13.38 30.93 43.72
C ALA A 21 -13.95 30.85 45.16
N ASP A 22 -14.96 29.99 45.39
CA ASP A 22 -15.66 29.91 46.68
C ASP A 22 -15.11 28.83 47.63
N SER A 23 -14.04 28.10 47.27
CA SER A 23 -13.59 26.90 48.00
C SER A 23 -12.28 27.05 48.78
N ILE A 24 -11.62 28.21 48.69
CA ILE A 24 -10.36 28.48 49.40
C ILE A 24 -10.56 28.48 50.90
N GLY A 25 -11.61 29.13 51.40
CA GLY A 25 -11.89 29.22 52.83
C GLY A 25 -12.09 27.85 53.49
N GLU A 26 -12.72 26.90 52.77
CA GLU A 26 -12.93 25.52 53.22
C GLU A 26 -11.63 24.69 53.31
N HIS A 27 -10.59 25.11 52.58
CA HIS A 27 -9.30 24.43 52.51
C HIS A 27 -8.15 25.25 53.12
N ALA A 28 -8.45 26.34 53.82
CA ALA A 28 -7.46 27.32 54.26
C ALA A 28 -6.33 26.69 55.10
N ALA A 29 -6.68 25.74 55.98
CA ALA A 29 -5.71 25.00 56.78
C ALA A 29 -4.73 24.17 55.91
N LYS A 30 -5.25 23.39 54.97
CA LYS A 30 -4.45 22.52 54.09
C LYS A 30 -3.62 23.35 53.12
N LEU A 31 -4.21 24.38 52.53
CA LEU A 31 -3.56 25.26 51.58
C LEU A 31 -2.45 26.08 52.25
N GLY A 32 -2.68 26.56 53.48
CA GLY A 32 -1.65 27.25 54.25
C GLY A 32 -0.46 26.35 54.59
N LEU A 33 -0.72 25.09 54.94
CA LEU A 33 0.34 24.10 55.18
C LEU A 33 1.12 23.78 53.89
N PHE A 34 0.41 23.54 52.79
CA PHE A 34 1.02 23.33 51.48
C PHE A 34 1.92 24.52 51.06
N CYS A 35 1.43 25.76 51.22
CA CYS A 35 2.18 26.94 50.81
C CYS A 35 3.51 27.06 51.57
N ARG A 36 3.56 26.71 52.86
CA ARG A 36 4.81 26.69 53.64
C ARG A 36 5.82 25.74 53.01
N TYR A 37 5.43 24.49 52.77
CA TYR A 37 6.31 23.52 52.14
C TYR A 37 6.66 23.87 50.69
N PHE A 38 5.74 24.48 49.94
CA PHE A 38 6.00 24.93 48.58
C PHE A 38 7.08 26.02 48.54
N ILE A 39 7.07 26.95 49.49
CA ILE A 39 8.15 27.93 49.63
C ILE A 39 9.48 27.23 49.93
N ASP A 40 9.47 26.26 50.86
CA ASP A 40 10.69 25.60 51.33
C ASP A 40 11.36 24.75 50.24
N VAL A 41 10.56 24.03 49.42
CA VAL A 41 11.11 23.13 48.39
C VAL A 41 11.32 23.78 47.03
N ASN A 42 10.67 24.92 46.77
CA ASN A 42 10.77 25.60 45.48
C ASN A 42 11.85 26.69 45.50
N LEU A 43 13.09 26.27 45.25
CA LEU A 43 14.27 27.14 45.18
C LEU A 43 14.22 28.16 44.03
N SER A 44 13.25 28.06 43.10
CA SER A 44 13.13 28.98 41.95
C SER A 44 12.25 30.20 42.22
N LEU A 45 11.63 30.30 43.41
CA LEU A 45 10.78 31.43 43.75
C LEU A 45 11.59 32.71 43.96
N SER A 46 11.15 33.78 43.32
CA SER A 46 11.67 35.12 43.59
C SER A 46 11.28 35.60 44.99
N ALA A 47 12.06 36.54 45.55
CA ALA A 47 11.74 37.18 46.84
C ALA A 47 10.34 37.82 46.85
N TYR A 48 9.89 38.35 45.71
CA TYR A 48 8.53 38.87 45.54
C TYR A 48 7.48 37.76 45.69
N GLN A 49 7.64 36.64 44.97
CA GLN A 49 6.71 35.51 45.05
C GLN A 49 6.67 34.89 46.44
N MET A 50 7.83 34.71 47.08
CA MET A 50 7.91 34.25 48.47
C MET A 50 7.14 35.18 49.42
N ASN A 51 7.25 36.49 49.24
CA ASN A 51 6.50 37.45 50.04
C ASN A 51 4.98 37.36 49.78
N ARG A 52 4.54 37.19 48.53
CA ARG A 52 3.12 36.97 48.18
C ARG A 52 2.57 35.72 48.88
N TYR A 53 3.27 34.59 48.84
CA TYR A 53 2.85 33.39 49.55
C TYR A 53 2.81 33.60 51.07
N ARG A 54 3.79 34.30 51.67
CA ARG A 54 3.79 34.59 53.12
C ARG A 54 2.61 35.45 53.57
N VAL A 55 2.28 36.49 52.80
CA VAL A 55 1.10 37.32 53.05
C VAL A 55 -0.18 36.49 52.90
N PHE A 56 -0.25 35.65 51.87
CA PHE A 56 -1.39 34.75 51.66
C PHE A 56 -1.55 33.72 52.78
N ILE A 57 -0.46 33.14 53.28
CA ILE A 57 -0.47 32.24 54.46
C ILE A 57 -1.05 32.97 55.68
N GLY A 58 -0.65 34.23 55.91
CA GLY A 58 -1.19 35.03 57.01
C GLY A 58 -2.71 35.20 56.94
N ARG A 59 -3.27 35.35 55.73
CA ARG A 59 -4.72 35.39 55.50
C ARG A 59 -5.38 34.03 55.75
N LEU A 60 -4.81 32.96 55.19
CA LEU A 60 -5.32 31.60 55.38
C LEU A 60 -5.33 31.18 56.86
N ASP A 61 -4.32 31.59 57.64
CA ASP A 61 -4.25 31.33 59.09
C ASP A 61 -5.35 32.09 59.86
N ALA A 62 -5.79 33.26 59.38
CA ALA A 62 -6.93 33.99 59.95
C ALA A 62 -8.26 33.30 59.61
N GLU A 63 -8.43 32.80 58.38
CA GLU A 63 -9.62 32.08 57.91
C GLU A 63 -9.73 30.65 58.47
N LYS A 64 -8.60 30.04 58.87
CA LYS A 64 -8.51 28.69 59.47
C LYS A 64 -9.43 28.51 60.69
N ARG A 65 -9.72 29.57 61.44
CA ARG A 65 -10.57 29.51 62.66
C ARG A 65 -12.06 29.22 62.39
N THR A 66 -12.50 29.36 61.13
CA THR A 66 -13.90 29.16 60.69
C THR A 66 -14.08 27.98 59.74
N SER A 67 -13.01 27.24 59.40
CA SER A 67 -13.05 26.15 58.43
C SER A 67 -13.85 24.95 58.97
N ALA A 68 -15.02 24.69 58.38
CA ALA A 68 -15.76 23.44 58.64
C ALA A 68 -15.02 22.27 57.98
N VAL A 69 -14.65 21.28 58.77
CA VAL A 69 -13.88 20.12 58.31
C VAL A 69 -14.76 19.22 57.45
N MET A 70 -14.64 19.26 56.12
CA MET A 70 -15.24 18.27 55.22
C MET A 70 -14.42 16.97 55.25
N GLN A 71 -14.66 16.15 56.26
CA GLN A 71 -13.78 15.04 56.63
C GLN A 71 -13.88 13.77 55.76
N ASN A 72 -14.62 13.76 54.64
CA ASN A 72 -14.88 12.53 53.87
C ASN A 72 -15.12 12.73 52.35
N ILE A 73 -14.38 13.64 51.69
CA ILE A 73 -14.47 13.79 50.22
C ILE A 73 -13.77 12.60 49.54
N ARG A 74 -14.49 11.86 48.69
CA ARG A 74 -13.90 10.81 47.84
C ARG A 74 -13.64 11.36 46.46
N ARG A 75 -12.66 10.77 45.75
CA ARG A 75 -12.32 11.19 44.38
C ARG A 75 -13.51 11.21 43.42
N LYS A 76 -14.47 10.29 43.59
CA LYS A 76 -15.68 10.23 42.76
C LYS A 76 -16.60 11.45 42.93
N ASP A 77 -16.54 12.11 44.08
CA ASP A 77 -17.37 13.28 44.41
C ASP A 77 -16.85 14.55 43.72
N LEU A 78 -15.62 14.51 43.18
CA LEU A 78 -14.94 15.62 42.51
C LEU A 78 -14.96 15.51 40.98
N HIS A 79 -15.77 14.60 40.40
CA HIS A 79 -15.67 14.17 38.98
C HIS A 79 -15.60 15.32 37.97
N SER A 80 -16.41 16.38 38.15
CA SER A 80 -16.44 17.56 37.29
C SER A 80 -15.20 18.47 37.45
N GLN A 81 -14.56 18.46 38.61
CA GLN A 81 -13.44 19.34 38.94
C GLN A 81 -12.08 18.69 38.69
N LEU A 82 -12.03 17.39 38.41
CA LEU A 82 -10.78 16.63 38.30
C LEU A 82 -9.82 17.18 37.24
N GLN A 83 -10.33 17.61 36.08
CA GLN A 83 -9.51 18.10 34.97
C GLN A 83 -9.37 19.62 34.98
N GLU A 84 -10.41 20.35 35.39
CA GLU A 84 -10.43 21.82 35.43
C GLU A 84 -9.64 22.37 36.62
N HIS A 85 -9.72 21.71 37.78
CA HIS A 85 -9.07 22.10 39.02
C HIS A 85 -8.30 20.90 39.63
N PRO A 86 -7.22 20.42 38.98
CA PRO A 86 -6.53 19.20 39.37
C PRO A 86 -5.76 19.32 40.70
N PHE A 87 -5.16 20.49 40.97
CA PHE A 87 -4.51 20.77 42.25
C PHE A 87 -5.52 20.83 43.39
N PHE A 88 -6.62 21.60 43.23
CA PHE A 88 -7.76 21.61 44.16
C PHE A 88 -8.21 20.19 44.51
N SER A 89 -8.50 19.40 43.47
CA SER A 89 -9.02 18.04 43.64
C SER A 89 -8.06 17.12 44.38
N THR A 90 -6.75 17.36 44.26
CA THR A 90 -5.72 16.58 44.94
C THR A 90 -5.57 17.04 46.40
N MET A 91 -5.61 18.35 46.63
CA MET A 91 -5.59 18.97 47.97
C MET A 91 -6.78 18.55 48.83
N SER A 92 -7.99 18.47 48.26
CA SER A 92 -9.19 18.01 48.97
C SER A 92 -9.07 16.56 49.47
N LEU A 93 -8.30 15.72 48.76
CA LEU A 93 -8.10 14.30 49.08
C LEU A 93 -6.91 14.03 50.02
N LEU A 94 -6.10 15.05 50.34
CA LEU A 94 -5.02 14.91 51.32
C LEU A 94 -5.60 14.75 52.73
N PRO A 95 -4.97 13.94 53.59
CA PRO A 95 -5.34 13.86 55.00
C PRO A 95 -5.13 15.23 55.69
N ASP A 96 -5.99 15.53 56.66
CA ASP A 96 -5.73 16.63 57.58
C ASP A 96 -4.50 16.32 58.43
N ALA A 97 -3.72 17.34 58.77
CA ALA A 97 -2.65 17.19 59.74
C ALA A 97 -3.29 16.94 61.13
N SER A 98 -3.37 15.69 61.56
CA SER A 98 -3.88 15.33 62.90
C SER A 98 -2.84 15.65 63.97
N GLU A 99 -3.28 15.93 65.19
CA GLU A 99 -2.37 16.15 66.34
C GLU A 99 -1.64 14.87 66.77
N GLN A 100 -2.01 13.71 66.23
CA GLN A 100 -1.33 12.45 66.51
C GLN A 100 -0.03 12.36 65.70
N TYR A 101 1.10 12.24 66.40
CA TYR A 101 2.46 12.34 65.83
C TYR A 101 2.73 11.42 64.62
N ALA A 102 2.19 10.19 64.60
CA ALA A 102 2.40 9.23 63.52
C ALA A 102 1.63 9.60 62.22
N GLU A 103 0.39 10.07 62.36
CA GLU A 103 -0.42 10.56 61.23
C GLU A 103 0.05 11.94 60.75
N SER A 104 0.58 12.77 61.65
CA SER A 104 1.21 14.06 61.34
C SER A 104 2.38 13.88 60.37
N GLN A 105 3.32 12.97 60.65
CA GLN A 105 4.46 12.73 59.76
C GLN A 105 4.08 12.13 58.41
N ARG A 106 3.01 11.34 58.36
CA ARG A 106 2.48 10.79 57.09
C ARG A 106 1.90 11.90 56.23
N SER A 107 1.10 12.75 56.83
CA SER A 107 0.44 13.86 56.16
C SER A 107 1.49 14.87 55.66
N GLU A 108 2.44 15.23 56.52
CA GLU A 108 3.55 16.13 56.19
C GLU A 108 4.34 15.70 54.95
N LEU A 109 4.77 14.43 54.89
CA LEU A 109 5.49 13.93 53.71
C LEU A 109 4.66 14.06 52.43
N LEU A 110 3.34 13.82 52.48
CA LEU A 110 2.47 13.94 51.30
C LEU A 110 2.36 15.39 50.83
N TYR A 111 2.25 16.36 51.74
CA TYR A 111 2.25 17.77 51.36
C TYR A 111 3.59 18.19 50.73
N ILE A 112 4.72 17.73 51.25
CA ILE A 112 6.06 18.02 50.71
C ILE A 112 6.22 17.39 49.32
N LEU A 113 5.79 16.15 49.13
CA LEU A 113 5.83 15.47 47.82
C LEU A 113 4.93 16.17 46.79
N LEU A 114 3.74 16.64 47.19
CA LEU A 114 2.87 17.41 46.30
C LEU A 114 3.50 18.77 45.96
N ALA A 115 4.15 19.44 46.92
CA ALA A 115 4.83 20.70 46.70
C ALA A 115 5.96 20.57 45.67
N HIS A 116 6.78 19.52 45.77
CA HIS A 116 7.76 19.17 44.74
C HIS A 116 7.13 18.89 43.38
N LEU A 117 6.04 18.13 43.33
CA LEU A 117 5.33 17.84 42.08
C LEU A 117 4.81 19.11 41.40
N CYS A 118 4.20 20.01 42.16
CA CYS A 118 3.69 21.29 41.66
C CYS A 118 4.83 22.24 41.26
N SER A 119 5.95 22.24 41.99
CA SER A 119 7.16 23.00 41.63
C SER A 119 7.69 22.56 40.26
N ALA A 120 7.63 21.24 39.98
CA ALA A 120 8.05 20.68 38.71
C ALA A 120 7.03 20.89 37.58
N ARG A 121 5.72 20.72 37.84
CA ARG A 121 4.69 20.57 36.78
C ARG A 121 3.68 21.71 36.67
N GLY A 122 3.67 22.61 37.65
CA GLY A 122 2.60 23.59 37.82
C GLY A 122 1.33 22.98 38.43
N PHE A 123 0.35 23.84 38.70
CA PHE A 123 -0.89 23.46 39.42
C PHE A 123 -2.00 22.90 38.51
N ASN A 124 -1.86 23.02 37.18
CA ASN A 124 -2.88 22.62 36.20
C ASN A 124 -2.58 21.28 35.49
N ASP A 125 -1.50 20.59 35.84
CA ASP A 125 -1.15 19.30 35.21
C ASP A 125 -1.99 18.15 35.80
N TYR A 126 -3.13 17.88 35.14
CA TYR A 126 -4.03 16.79 35.50
C TYR A 126 -3.34 15.42 35.55
N ALA A 127 -2.44 15.14 34.61
CA ALA A 127 -1.80 13.83 34.53
C ALA A 127 -0.86 13.58 35.72
N ALA A 128 -0.09 14.61 36.12
CA ALA A 128 0.74 14.57 37.32
C ALA A 128 -0.12 14.34 38.58
N CYS A 129 -1.18 15.14 38.77
CA CYS A 129 -2.09 15.06 39.91
C CYS A 129 -2.79 13.69 40.01
N LEU A 130 -3.21 13.12 38.87
CA LEU A 130 -3.83 11.80 38.81
C LEU A 130 -2.83 10.69 39.21
N GLN A 131 -1.59 10.75 38.72
CA GLN A 131 -0.58 9.75 39.12
C GLN A 131 -0.20 9.90 40.60
N PHE A 132 -0.19 11.11 41.14
CA PHE A 132 0.00 11.37 42.57
C PHE A 132 -1.11 10.72 43.40
N TYR A 133 -2.37 10.91 43.02
CA TYR A 133 -3.50 10.24 43.66
C TYR A 133 -3.36 8.71 43.63
N ASN A 134 -3.08 8.14 42.46
CA ASN A 134 -2.95 6.69 42.30
C ASN A 134 -1.80 6.11 43.13
N ALA A 135 -0.69 6.85 43.25
CA ALA A 135 0.51 6.38 43.95
C ALA A 135 0.40 6.50 45.48
N PHE A 136 -0.26 7.54 45.99
CA PHE A 136 -0.16 7.91 47.41
C PHE A 136 -1.49 8.02 48.17
N LEU A 137 -2.61 8.27 47.46
CA LEU A 137 -3.90 8.59 48.11
C LEU A 137 -4.98 7.54 47.87
N LYS A 138 -4.78 6.60 46.95
CA LYS A 138 -5.76 5.55 46.62
C LYS A 138 -5.70 4.41 47.64
N VAL A 139 -6.43 4.57 48.74
CA VAL A 139 -6.42 3.68 49.92
C VAL A 139 -6.73 2.20 49.62
N ASP A 140 -7.52 1.90 48.58
CA ASP A 140 -7.98 0.54 48.26
C ASP A 140 -7.14 -0.22 47.21
N SER A 141 -5.98 0.30 46.81
CA SER A 141 -5.14 -0.31 45.76
C SER A 141 -3.94 -1.03 46.36
N SER A 142 -3.75 -2.31 45.99
CA SER A 142 -2.52 -3.07 46.24
C SER A 142 -1.26 -2.45 45.59
N GLU A 143 -1.44 -1.49 44.69
CA GLU A 143 -0.36 -0.76 44.00
C GLU A 143 -0.07 0.63 44.62
N CYS A 144 -0.85 1.07 45.62
CA CYS A 144 -0.59 2.32 46.34
C CYS A 144 0.65 2.15 47.22
N CYS A 145 1.63 3.04 47.11
CA CYS A 145 2.81 3.02 47.98
C CYS A 145 2.44 3.55 49.36
N ARG A 146 2.68 2.75 50.40
CA ARG A 146 2.47 3.19 51.78
C ARG A 146 3.62 4.10 52.21
N VAL A 147 3.31 5.18 52.93
CA VAL A 147 4.34 6.12 53.44
C VAL A 147 5.39 5.41 54.31
N ASP A 148 5.01 4.35 55.02
CA ASP A 148 5.96 3.54 55.80
C ASP A 148 7.02 2.85 54.92
N GLU A 149 6.68 2.49 53.67
CA GLU A 149 7.63 1.91 52.71
C GLU A 149 8.66 2.94 52.24
N LEU A 150 8.24 4.21 52.09
CA LEU A 150 9.14 5.32 51.78
C LEU A 150 10.09 5.58 52.95
N LYS A 151 9.56 5.63 54.18
CA LYS A 151 10.35 5.84 55.40
C LYS A 151 11.36 4.73 55.63
N ALA A 152 10.97 3.46 55.45
CA ALA A 152 11.87 2.30 55.55
C ALA A 152 13.05 2.35 54.55
N ARG A 153 12.96 3.20 53.51
CA ARG A 153 14.01 3.41 52.51
C ARG A 153 14.70 4.77 52.64
N GLY A 154 14.47 5.48 53.75
CA GLY A 154 15.13 6.75 54.06
C GLY A 154 14.43 8.00 53.52
N ILE A 155 13.29 7.86 52.82
CA ILE A 155 12.51 9.00 52.34
C ILE A 155 11.59 9.48 53.46
N THR A 156 12.15 10.28 54.37
CA THR A 156 11.45 10.95 55.47
C THR A 156 10.98 12.36 55.05
N ALA A 157 10.14 13.00 55.87
CA ALA A 157 9.74 14.40 55.64
C ALA A 157 10.96 15.33 55.55
N GLN A 158 11.90 15.21 56.50
CA GLN A 158 13.15 15.97 56.49
C GLN A 158 13.97 15.73 55.22
N PHE A 159 14.15 14.46 54.83
CA PHE A 159 14.83 14.14 53.58
C PHE A 159 14.14 14.80 52.37
N ALA A 160 12.81 14.74 52.29
CA ALA A 160 12.06 15.31 51.18
C ALA A 160 12.13 16.84 51.16
N LEU A 161 12.22 17.51 52.31
CA LEU A 161 12.45 18.97 52.39
C LEU A 161 13.85 19.35 51.88
N ASP A 162 14.88 18.61 52.30
CA ASP A 162 16.27 18.92 51.98
C ASP A 162 16.67 18.47 50.56
N SER A 163 15.87 17.62 49.92
CA SER A 163 16.18 17.03 48.61
C SER A 163 15.86 17.96 47.45
N THR A 164 16.72 17.96 46.43
CA THR A 164 16.37 18.52 45.12
C THR A 164 15.35 17.64 44.37
N LEU A 165 14.64 18.22 43.39
CA LEU A 165 13.71 17.47 42.51
C LEU A 165 14.36 16.24 41.86
N SER A 166 15.64 16.35 41.47
CA SER A 166 16.37 15.27 40.81
C SER A 166 16.71 14.13 41.77
N GLU A 167 17.10 14.45 43.00
CA GLU A 167 17.39 13.47 44.05
C GLU A 167 16.12 12.74 44.49
N LEU A 168 15.06 13.50 44.77
CA LEU A 168 13.76 12.93 45.14
C LEU A 168 13.23 12.01 44.04
N ARG A 169 13.33 12.40 42.76
CA ARG A 169 12.97 11.55 41.63
C ARG A 169 13.79 10.27 41.57
N ARG A 170 15.12 10.38 41.70
CA ARG A 170 16.02 9.21 41.67
C ARG A 170 15.60 8.22 42.74
N ASP A 171 15.36 8.71 43.96
CA ASP A 171 15.16 7.85 45.12
C ASP A 171 13.74 7.26 45.14
N LEU A 172 12.71 8.00 44.71
CA LEU A 172 11.37 7.44 44.45
C LEU A 172 11.40 6.31 43.41
N ARG A 173 12.19 6.45 42.33
CA ARG A 173 12.34 5.38 41.32
C ARG A 173 13.10 4.17 41.84
N GLN A 174 14.08 4.36 42.72
CA GLN A 174 14.76 3.25 43.36
C GLN A 174 13.82 2.48 44.29
N VAL A 175 12.96 3.17 45.05
CA VAL A 175 11.93 2.51 45.87
C VAL A 175 10.93 1.77 44.97
N ALA A 176 10.50 2.40 43.87
CA ALA A 176 9.59 1.78 42.90
C ALA A 176 10.17 0.48 42.31
N LEU A 177 11.44 0.50 41.91
CA LEU A 177 12.12 -0.68 41.35
C LEU A 177 12.25 -1.79 42.39
N LYS A 178 12.61 -1.45 43.64
CA LYS A 178 12.82 -2.44 44.72
C LYS A 178 11.51 -3.11 45.14
N ASN A 179 10.39 -2.41 45.08
CA ASN A 179 9.08 -2.91 45.50
C ASN A 179 8.20 -3.36 44.31
N ASP A 180 8.73 -3.41 43.08
CA ASP A 180 7.98 -3.60 41.82
C ASP A 180 6.71 -2.72 41.71
N ASN A 181 6.78 -1.50 42.24
CA ASN A 181 5.65 -0.57 42.27
C ASN A 181 5.61 0.29 41.00
N LYS A 182 4.86 -0.19 40.01
CA LYS A 182 4.68 0.48 38.71
C LYS A 182 4.00 1.86 38.83
N THR A 183 3.15 2.05 39.83
CA THR A 183 2.43 3.31 40.04
C THR A 183 3.36 4.37 40.64
N LEU A 184 4.26 3.97 41.52
CA LEU A 184 5.33 4.82 42.05
C LEU A 184 6.34 5.21 40.95
N ASP A 185 6.76 4.29 40.07
CA ASP A 185 7.64 4.66 38.94
C ASP A 185 6.94 5.64 37.97
N LYS A 186 5.63 5.49 37.75
CA LYS A 186 4.85 6.42 36.92
C LYS A 186 4.82 7.83 37.50
N VAL A 187 4.49 7.99 38.79
CA VAL A 187 4.47 9.32 39.42
C VAL A 187 5.87 9.93 39.53
N ALA A 188 6.90 9.12 39.81
CA ALA A 188 8.27 9.61 39.92
C ALA A 188 8.79 10.25 38.61
N ARG A 189 8.24 9.88 37.45
CA ARG A 189 8.56 10.52 36.15
C ARG A 189 8.03 11.96 36.03
N TYR A 190 7.12 12.39 36.90
CA TYR A 190 6.60 13.75 36.94
C TYR A 190 7.36 14.66 37.91
N PHE A 191 8.27 14.14 38.74
CA PHE A 191 9.21 14.92 39.56
C PHE A 191 10.38 15.45 38.71
N GLN A 192 10.04 16.10 37.61
CA GLN A 192 10.93 16.82 36.72
C GLN A 192 10.07 17.83 35.95
N PRO A 193 10.64 18.98 35.54
CA PRO A 193 9.94 19.91 34.67
C PRO A 193 9.31 19.18 33.48
N PRO A 194 8.18 19.66 32.93
CA PRO A 194 7.76 19.22 31.62
C PRO A 194 8.97 19.38 30.71
N GLN A 195 9.52 18.23 30.31
CA GLN A 195 10.44 18.21 29.17
C GLN A 195 9.63 18.92 28.10
N GLN A 196 10.05 20.15 27.74
CA GLN A 196 9.55 20.89 26.60
C GLN A 196 9.38 19.83 25.56
N ARG A 197 8.11 19.43 25.29
CA ARG A 197 7.83 18.14 24.66
C ARG A 197 8.77 18.14 23.49
N ARG A 198 9.78 17.27 23.55
CA ARG A 198 10.74 17.10 22.47
C ARG A 198 9.79 16.79 21.35
N ILE A 199 9.59 17.79 20.48
CA ILE A 199 8.43 17.88 19.58
C ILE A 199 8.26 16.46 19.12
N ASP A 200 7.17 15.81 19.55
CA ASP A 200 7.06 14.39 19.32
C ASP A 200 6.90 14.29 17.82
N LEU A 201 8.03 14.09 17.13
CA LEU A 201 8.10 14.11 15.69
C LEU A 201 7.17 13.04 15.14
N ALA A 202 6.82 12.03 15.95
CA ALA A 202 5.81 11.04 15.62
C ALA A 202 4.37 11.56 15.78
N ALA A 203 4.05 12.37 16.80
CA ALA A 203 2.74 13.00 16.95
C ALA A 203 2.54 14.16 15.95
N LEU A 204 3.58 14.96 15.70
CA LEU A 204 3.59 16.00 14.68
C LEU A 204 3.52 15.40 13.27
N ARG A 205 4.10 14.22 13.00
CA ARG A 205 3.89 13.49 11.73
C ARG A 205 2.50 12.87 11.57
N LYS A 206 1.79 12.58 12.67
CA LYS A 206 0.45 11.97 12.60
C LYS A 206 -0.66 13.01 12.45
N ASN A 207 -0.47 14.23 12.94
CA ASN A 207 -1.47 15.30 12.93
C ASN A 207 -0.94 16.64 12.34
N SER A 208 0.04 16.62 11.41
CA SER A 208 0.69 17.86 10.95
C SER A 208 -0.26 18.82 10.23
N ILE A 209 -0.55 19.95 10.86
CA ILE A 209 -0.79 21.24 10.20
C ILE A 209 0.54 21.86 9.70
N ILE A 210 1.68 21.30 10.11
CA ILE A 210 3.02 21.73 9.67
C ILE A 210 3.50 20.79 8.56
N ASP A 211 3.17 21.14 7.33
CA ASP A 211 3.67 20.48 6.13
C ASP A 211 5.19 20.72 6.00
N THR A 212 5.96 19.69 5.66
CA THR A 212 7.42 19.76 5.50
C THR A 212 7.86 20.73 4.41
N THR A 213 6.95 21.11 3.53
CA THR A 213 7.08 22.11 2.45
C THR A 213 7.26 23.54 2.96
N ASN A 214 6.89 23.85 4.21
CA ASN A 214 6.95 25.20 4.79
C ASN A 214 8.14 25.43 5.73
N LYS A 215 9.18 24.60 5.61
CA LYS A 215 10.44 24.76 6.33
C LYS A 215 11.47 25.39 5.41
N HIS A 216 11.95 26.57 5.77
CA HIS A 216 12.94 27.30 5.00
C HIS A 216 14.22 27.42 5.81
N THR A 217 15.36 27.14 5.16
CA THR A 217 16.68 27.41 5.74
C THR A 217 16.95 28.89 5.53
N PHE A 218 16.95 29.64 6.62
CA PHE A 218 17.16 31.09 6.59
C PHE A 218 18.66 31.43 6.54
N ALA A 219 19.48 30.66 7.25
CA ALA A 219 20.93 30.81 7.25
C ALA A 219 21.59 29.47 7.60
N GLU A 220 22.75 29.22 7.04
CA GLU A 220 23.56 28.01 7.30
C GLU A 220 24.99 28.44 7.65
N VAL A 221 25.51 27.90 8.74
CA VAL A 221 26.92 28.00 9.12
C VAL A 221 27.45 26.58 9.18
N ARG A 222 28.43 26.28 8.32
CA ARG A 222 29.16 25.02 8.36
C ARG A 222 30.36 25.17 9.27
N MET A 223 30.45 24.30 10.26
CA MET A 223 31.61 24.18 11.14
C MET A 223 32.20 22.78 10.98
N ASP A 224 33.48 22.60 11.30
CA ASP A 224 34.18 21.32 11.14
C ASP A 224 33.53 20.16 11.91
N GLU A 225 32.79 20.44 12.98
CA GLU A 225 32.17 19.44 13.85
C GLU A 225 30.63 19.42 13.77
N ALA A 226 30.01 20.38 13.09
CA ALA A 226 28.54 20.47 12.98
C ALA A 226 28.10 21.46 11.89
N ASP A 227 26.99 21.14 11.22
CA ASP A 227 26.25 22.12 10.43
C ASP A 227 25.16 22.76 11.31
N ILE A 228 25.17 24.08 11.40
CA ILE A 228 24.19 24.86 12.15
C ILE A 228 23.31 25.59 11.14
N ALA A 229 22.05 25.18 11.05
CA ALA A 229 21.04 25.81 10.20
C ALA A 229 20.01 26.55 11.05
N LEU A 230 19.76 27.83 10.77
CA LEU A 230 18.61 28.54 11.32
C LEU A 230 17.40 28.24 10.45
N MET A 231 16.44 27.52 11.00
CA MET A 231 15.23 27.08 10.31
C MET A 231 14.06 27.99 10.66
N GLN A 232 13.31 28.41 9.65
CA GLN A 232 12.05 29.14 9.80
C GLN A 232 10.89 28.25 9.33
N THR A 233 9.79 28.25 10.07
CA THR A 233 8.55 27.55 9.71
C THR A 233 7.44 28.54 9.44
N THR A 234 6.69 28.33 8.36
CA THR A 234 5.51 29.14 8.00
C THR A 234 4.20 28.31 8.03
N ASN A 235 3.06 28.97 8.27
CA ASN A 235 1.75 28.35 8.13
C ASN A 235 1.34 28.27 6.65
N GLN A 236 0.17 27.70 6.35
CA GLN A 236 -0.35 27.60 4.98
C GLN A 236 -0.62 28.95 4.32
N ALA A 237 -0.75 30.03 5.10
CA ALA A 237 -0.90 31.40 4.62
C ALA A 237 0.45 32.11 4.38
N GLY A 238 1.59 31.44 4.66
CA GLY A 238 2.94 31.99 4.51
C GLY A 238 3.43 32.81 5.70
N GLU A 239 2.67 32.88 6.80
CA GLU A 239 3.06 33.62 8.00
C GLU A 239 4.01 32.80 8.87
N GLU A 240 4.99 33.46 9.49
CA GLU A 240 5.97 32.81 10.35
C GLU A 240 5.33 32.28 11.64
N VAL A 241 5.47 30.96 11.87
CA VAL A 241 4.96 30.27 13.06
C VAL A 241 6.09 29.97 14.05
N GLY A 242 7.35 30.03 13.61
CA GLY A 242 8.49 29.85 14.52
C GLY A 242 9.84 29.80 13.83
N ARG A 243 10.88 30.01 14.64
CA ARG A 243 12.30 29.84 14.28
C ARG A 243 12.96 28.90 15.26
N PHE A 244 13.84 28.05 14.76
CA PHE A 244 14.68 27.21 15.61
C PHE A 244 16.03 26.95 14.95
N THR A 245 17.04 26.77 15.78
CA THR A 245 18.38 26.38 15.32
C THR A 245 18.46 24.87 15.24
N GLN A 246 18.71 24.34 14.05
CA GLN A 246 19.01 22.94 13.82
C GLN A 246 20.53 22.74 13.81
N VAL A 247 21.05 22.09 14.85
CA VAL A 247 22.44 21.66 14.90
C VAL A 247 22.52 20.22 14.43
N THR A 248 23.23 19.99 13.34
CA THR A 248 23.52 18.67 12.78
C THR A 248 24.99 18.35 13.04
N PRO A 249 25.32 17.68 14.16
CA PRO A 249 26.71 17.37 14.47
C PRO A 249 27.28 16.39 13.43
N HIS A 250 28.52 16.61 13.01
CA HIS A 250 29.31 15.74 12.15
C HIS A 250 29.84 14.54 12.96
N LEU A 251 28.93 13.83 13.64
CA LEU A 251 29.27 12.58 14.30
C LEU A 251 29.42 11.51 13.23
N GLU A 252 30.56 10.81 13.22
CA GLU A 252 30.69 9.57 12.49
C GLU A 252 29.62 8.59 12.95
N ARG A 253 28.57 8.45 12.14
CA ARG A 253 27.48 7.52 12.43
C ARG A 253 28.06 6.13 12.62
N THR A 254 27.69 5.47 13.72
CA THR A 254 28.05 4.07 13.92
C THR A 254 27.49 3.22 12.77
N GLN A 255 28.09 2.07 12.48
CA GLN A 255 27.61 1.17 11.43
C GLN A 255 26.11 0.82 11.61
N SER A 256 25.65 0.66 12.86
CA SER A 256 24.25 0.45 13.22
C SER A 256 23.36 1.66 12.90
N GLN A 257 23.80 2.89 13.16
CA GLN A 257 23.07 4.10 12.82
C GLN A 257 23.02 4.33 11.30
N ARG A 258 24.13 4.08 10.59
CA ARG A 258 24.17 4.12 9.11
C ARG A 258 23.19 3.10 8.52
N LYS A 259 23.19 1.86 9.03
CA LYS A 259 22.25 0.80 8.63
C LYS A 259 20.80 1.19 8.87
N ARG A 260 20.48 1.77 10.03
CA ARG A 260 19.11 2.21 10.37
C ARG A 260 18.63 3.38 9.49
N SER A 261 19.50 4.36 9.24
CA SER A 261 19.21 5.48 8.33
C SER A 261 18.96 4.97 6.91
N TYR A 262 19.81 4.07 6.43
CA TYR A 262 19.68 3.45 5.11
C TYR A 262 18.36 2.66 4.98
N GLN A 263 18.03 1.81 5.95
CA GLN A 263 16.75 1.06 5.97
C GLN A 263 15.52 2.00 6.02
N THR A 264 15.64 3.13 6.71
CA THR A 264 14.56 4.12 6.79
C THR A 264 14.37 4.84 5.45
N GLN A 265 15.47 5.30 4.82
CA GLN A 265 15.42 5.89 3.47
C GLN A 265 14.91 4.90 2.43
N GLN A 266 15.38 3.66 2.48
CA GLN A 266 14.94 2.59 1.61
C GLN A 266 13.44 2.31 1.77
N SER A 267 12.94 2.19 3.00
CA SER A 267 11.50 1.99 3.21
C SER A 267 10.68 3.19 2.75
N ALA A 268 11.19 4.41 2.90
CA ALA A 268 10.57 5.61 2.35
C ALA A 268 10.53 5.62 0.82
N ILE A 269 11.65 5.31 0.15
CA ILE A 269 11.75 5.21 -1.33
C ILE A 269 10.84 4.09 -1.85
N SER A 270 10.88 2.92 -1.21
CA SER A 270 10.02 1.78 -1.56
C SER A 270 8.54 2.14 -1.38
N ASN A 271 8.17 2.81 -0.29
CA ASN A 271 6.81 3.27 -0.07
C ASN A 271 6.40 4.37 -1.06
N ALA A 272 7.29 5.29 -1.43
CA ALA A 272 7.03 6.32 -2.43
C ALA A 272 6.79 5.68 -3.80
N LEU A 273 7.71 4.84 -4.28
CA LEU A 273 7.58 4.13 -5.56
C LEU A 273 6.36 3.21 -5.56
N ARG A 274 6.08 2.52 -4.45
CA ARG A 274 4.86 1.73 -4.28
C ARG A 274 3.62 2.60 -4.42
N LYS A 275 3.54 3.74 -3.71
CA LYS A 275 2.41 4.70 -3.85
C LYS A 275 2.22 5.15 -5.29
N HIS A 276 3.32 5.22 -6.04
CA HIS A 276 3.33 5.61 -7.45
C HIS A 276 3.12 4.44 -8.44
N GLU A 277 2.79 3.23 -7.99
CA GLU A 277 2.69 2.03 -8.85
C GLU A 277 3.97 1.71 -9.66
N LEU A 278 5.10 2.32 -9.31
CA LEU A 278 6.37 2.11 -9.99
C LEU A 278 7.07 0.89 -9.39
N ALA A 279 7.59 0.02 -10.27
CA ALA A 279 8.54 -0.99 -9.84
C ALA A 279 9.83 -0.32 -9.38
N LEU A 280 10.38 -0.75 -8.23
CA LEU A 280 11.72 -0.34 -7.85
C LEU A 280 12.71 -0.89 -8.88
N PRO A 281 13.67 -0.09 -9.38
CA PRO A 281 14.77 -0.61 -10.20
C PRO A 281 15.66 -1.60 -9.43
N PHE A 282 15.56 -1.63 -8.09
CA PHE A 282 16.27 -2.56 -7.21
C PHE A 282 15.39 -2.97 -6.01
N SER A 283 15.40 -4.26 -5.65
CA SER A 283 14.75 -4.74 -4.41
C SER A 283 15.78 -5.44 -3.54
N PHE A 284 15.59 -5.48 -2.22
CA PHE A 284 16.38 -6.39 -1.38
C PHE A 284 15.85 -7.83 -1.44
N SER A 285 14.65 -8.01 -1.98
CA SER A 285 14.06 -9.33 -2.21
C SER A 285 14.53 -9.98 -3.51
N SER A 286 15.25 -9.24 -4.38
CA SER A 286 15.66 -9.68 -5.71
C SER A 286 17.00 -9.07 -6.09
N ALA A 287 17.93 -9.85 -6.61
CA ALA A 287 19.25 -9.35 -6.99
C ALA A 287 19.13 -8.45 -8.22
N THR A 288 19.92 -7.38 -8.23
CA THR A 288 20.10 -6.60 -9.46
C THR A 288 20.85 -7.42 -10.51
N VAL A 289 20.72 -7.01 -11.78
CA VAL A 289 21.44 -7.61 -12.91
C VAL A 289 22.96 -7.63 -12.66
N GLY A 290 23.52 -6.55 -12.12
CA GLY A 290 24.94 -6.47 -11.79
C GLY A 290 25.35 -7.42 -10.65
N GLU A 291 24.53 -7.54 -9.59
CA GLU A 291 24.79 -8.48 -8.50
C GLU A 291 24.68 -9.94 -8.95
N LEU A 292 23.73 -10.25 -9.84
CA LEU A 292 23.63 -11.56 -10.47
C LEU A 292 24.84 -11.84 -11.35
N ARG A 293 25.26 -10.88 -12.19
CA ARG A 293 26.46 -11.00 -13.01
C ARG A 293 27.70 -11.31 -12.16
N THR A 294 27.93 -10.57 -11.07
CA THR A 294 29.05 -10.84 -10.15
C THR A 294 29.00 -12.26 -9.59
N ALA A 295 27.81 -12.76 -9.23
CA ALA A 295 27.65 -14.12 -8.75
C ALA A 295 27.95 -15.15 -9.87
N LEU A 296 27.47 -14.92 -11.09
CA LEU A 296 27.68 -15.83 -12.23
C LEU A 296 29.15 -15.85 -12.69
N GLU A 297 29.83 -14.71 -12.73
CA GLU A 297 31.26 -14.62 -13.06
C GLU A 297 32.12 -15.40 -12.05
N TYR A 298 31.74 -15.37 -10.77
CA TYR A 298 32.39 -16.21 -9.74
C TYR A 298 32.08 -17.69 -9.91
N ILE A 299 30.85 -18.05 -10.31
CA ILE A 299 30.45 -19.44 -10.55
C ILE A 299 31.21 -20.02 -11.75
N SER A 300 31.23 -19.29 -12.86
CA SER A 300 31.93 -19.69 -14.09
C SER A 300 32.06 -18.52 -15.05
N GLN A 301 33.31 -18.11 -15.31
CA GLN A 301 33.59 -17.11 -16.33
C GLN A 301 33.28 -17.64 -17.74
N SER A 302 33.55 -18.93 -18.01
CA SER A 302 33.23 -19.59 -19.28
C SER A 302 31.73 -19.57 -19.59
N PHE A 303 30.88 -19.73 -18.57
CA PHE A 303 29.43 -19.61 -18.75
C PHE A 303 29.01 -18.18 -19.17
N VAL A 304 29.62 -17.16 -18.57
CA VAL A 304 29.31 -15.75 -18.89
C VAL A 304 29.90 -15.34 -20.24
N SER A 305 31.07 -15.85 -20.62
CA SER A 305 31.71 -15.60 -21.91
C SER A 305 31.06 -16.33 -23.08
N GLY A 306 30.17 -17.30 -22.80
CA GLY A 306 29.50 -18.12 -23.82
C GLY A 306 30.29 -19.37 -24.23
N GLU A 307 31.40 -19.67 -23.55
CA GLU A 307 32.25 -20.83 -23.78
C GLU A 307 31.66 -22.06 -23.05
N LEU A 308 30.45 -22.47 -23.46
CA LEU A 308 29.69 -23.53 -22.79
C LEU A 308 30.34 -24.91 -22.87
N GLU A 309 31.25 -25.14 -23.81
CA GLU A 309 32.02 -26.39 -23.92
C GLU A 309 32.95 -26.63 -22.71
N ASP A 310 33.37 -25.57 -22.03
CA ASP A 310 34.26 -25.63 -20.87
C ASP A 310 33.49 -25.81 -19.54
N VAL A 311 32.16 -25.83 -19.58
CA VAL A 311 31.30 -26.03 -18.41
C VAL A 311 31.08 -27.52 -18.18
N ASP A 312 31.60 -28.04 -17.06
CA ASP A 312 31.43 -29.44 -16.70
C ASP A 312 29.98 -29.81 -16.30
N ALA A 313 29.70 -31.11 -16.14
CA ALA A 313 28.36 -31.62 -15.86
C ALA A 313 27.80 -31.22 -14.48
N GLU A 314 28.65 -31.06 -13.46
CA GLU A 314 28.23 -30.73 -12.10
C GLU A 314 27.88 -29.25 -11.99
N LEU A 315 28.72 -28.41 -12.59
CA LEU A 315 28.51 -26.98 -12.74
C LEU A 315 27.29 -26.69 -13.63
N ALA A 316 27.16 -27.37 -14.77
CA ALA A 316 25.99 -27.27 -15.63
C ALA A 316 24.70 -27.67 -14.90
N SER A 317 24.73 -28.71 -14.05
CA SER A 317 23.59 -29.09 -13.21
C SER A 317 23.18 -27.96 -12.25
N THR A 318 24.17 -27.31 -11.63
CA THR A 318 23.95 -26.19 -10.70
C THR A 318 23.39 -24.96 -11.42
N LEU A 319 23.97 -24.60 -12.56
CA LEU A 319 23.52 -23.47 -13.40
C LEU A 319 22.13 -23.72 -14.00
N LEU A 320 21.85 -24.93 -14.49
CA LEU A 320 20.53 -25.31 -14.99
C LEU A 320 19.47 -25.17 -13.90
N ARG A 321 19.75 -25.67 -12.69
CA ARG A 321 18.84 -25.51 -11.54
C ARG A 321 18.61 -24.03 -11.21
N LEU A 322 19.66 -23.22 -11.14
CA LEU A 322 19.55 -21.78 -10.86
C LEU A 322 18.71 -21.06 -11.92
N MET A 323 19.02 -21.26 -13.20
CA MET A 323 18.36 -20.62 -14.33
C MET A 323 16.89 -21.05 -14.46
N LEU A 324 16.55 -22.33 -14.23
CA LEU A 324 15.15 -22.80 -14.24
C LEU A 324 14.37 -22.23 -13.05
N LYS A 325 14.98 -22.12 -11.86
CA LYS A 325 14.37 -21.46 -10.71
C LYS A 325 14.19 -19.95 -10.98
N MET A 326 15.08 -19.31 -11.74
CA MET A 326 14.92 -17.92 -12.18
C MET A 326 13.79 -17.73 -13.20
N LEU A 327 13.66 -18.64 -14.17
CA LEU A 327 12.61 -18.57 -15.19
C LEU A 327 11.22 -18.85 -14.60
N THR A 328 11.09 -19.80 -13.67
CA THR A 328 9.78 -20.30 -13.22
C THR A 328 9.41 -19.99 -11.77
N LEU A 329 10.37 -19.58 -10.93
CA LEU A 329 10.23 -19.48 -9.46
C LEU A 329 9.65 -20.72 -8.76
N SER A 330 9.71 -21.86 -9.42
CA SER A 330 9.11 -23.11 -8.99
C SER A 330 10.12 -24.04 -8.35
N ASP A 331 9.63 -25.08 -7.69
CA ASP A 331 10.49 -26.20 -7.35
C ASP A 331 10.79 -27.01 -8.62
N VAL A 332 12.02 -26.88 -9.13
CA VAL A 332 12.44 -27.53 -10.38
C VAL A 332 12.78 -29.00 -10.16
N ASP A 333 12.98 -29.42 -8.92
CA ASP A 333 13.37 -30.78 -8.58
C ASP A 333 12.25 -31.79 -8.79
N VAL A 334 11.02 -31.34 -9.04
CA VAL A 334 9.85 -32.16 -9.36
C VAL A 334 9.46 -32.10 -10.85
N PHE A 335 10.23 -31.42 -11.69
CA PHE A 335 9.91 -31.33 -13.12
C PHE A 335 10.15 -32.69 -13.78
N TYR A 336 9.21 -33.16 -14.58
CA TYR A 336 9.34 -34.43 -15.29
C TYR A 336 10.01 -34.22 -16.65
N LEU A 337 10.98 -35.07 -16.96
CA LEU A 337 11.68 -35.09 -18.24
C LEU A 337 10.97 -36.00 -19.23
N GLN A 338 10.64 -35.50 -20.42
CA GLN A 338 9.99 -36.28 -21.47
C GLN A 338 10.79 -36.24 -22.77
N ASN A 339 11.35 -37.38 -23.17
CA ASN A 339 12.07 -37.52 -24.43
C ASN A 339 11.11 -37.89 -25.57
N VAL A 340 11.05 -37.06 -26.62
CA VAL A 340 10.21 -37.30 -27.81
C VAL A 340 10.63 -38.56 -28.57
N SER A 341 11.90 -38.93 -28.51
CA SER A 341 12.44 -40.12 -29.18
C SER A 341 12.26 -41.43 -28.38
N GLY A 342 11.72 -41.35 -27.17
CA GLY A 342 11.52 -42.50 -26.28
C GLY A 342 10.41 -43.44 -26.77
N ARG A 343 10.74 -44.70 -27.06
CA ARG A 343 9.75 -45.74 -27.48
C ARG A 343 8.70 -46.10 -26.42
N SER A 344 8.87 -45.64 -25.18
CA SER A 344 8.02 -45.97 -24.02
C SER A 344 7.23 -44.77 -23.47
N SER A 345 7.17 -43.63 -24.17
CA SER A 345 6.53 -42.41 -23.66
C SER A 345 5.04 -42.66 -23.40
N SER A 346 4.69 -43.07 -22.20
CA SER A 346 3.29 -43.15 -21.82
C SER A 346 2.78 -41.71 -21.75
N LYS A 347 1.70 -41.43 -22.49
CA LYS A 347 0.94 -40.17 -22.41
C LYS A 347 0.47 -39.84 -20.97
N LYS A 348 0.69 -40.74 -19.99
CA LYS A 348 0.25 -40.65 -18.59
C LYS A 348 0.57 -39.33 -17.89
N HIS A 349 1.70 -38.69 -18.18
CA HIS A 349 2.09 -37.45 -17.49
C HIS A 349 1.91 -36.18 -18.32
N ALA A 350 1.90 -36.27 -19.66
CA ALA A 350 1.64 -35.12 -20.52
C ALA A 350 0.16 -34.70 -20.52
N ASP A 351 -0.74 -35.65 -20.28
CA ASP A 351 -2.18 -35.41 -20.12
C ASP A 351 -2.57 -35.03 -18.67
N ALA A 352 -1.64 -35.15 -17.72
CA ALA A 352 -1.86 -34.75 -16.34
C ALA A 352 -1.72 -33.22 -16.21
N HIS A 353 -2.86 -32.52 -16.12
CA HIS A 353 -2.96 -31.06 -16.14
C HIS A 353 -2.17 -30.33 -15.04
N ASP A 354 -1.69 -31.02 -14.00
CA ASP A 354 -0.99 -30.43 -12.85
C ASP A 354 0.54 -30.61 -12.88
N VAL A 355 1.08 -31.32 -13.87
CA VAL A 355 2.51 -31.70 -13.89
C VAL A 355 3.33 -30.77 -14.79
N LYS A 356 4.43 -30.24 -14.24
CA LYS A 356 5.42 -29.45 -15.00
C LYS A 356 6.35 -30.39 -15.76
N VAL A 357 6.38 -30.28 -17.08
CA VAL A 357 7.13 -31.20 -17.95
C VAL A 357 8.17 -30.43 -18.77
N LEU A 358 9.40 -30.92 -18.75
CA LEU A 358 10.46 -30.50 -19.66
C LEU A 358 10.52 -31.53 -20.80
N ARG A 359 9.86 -31.21 -21.91
CA ARG A 359 9.84 -32.07 -23.10
C ARG A 359 11.02 -31.72 -23.99
N TYR A 360 11.75 -32.70 -24.47
CA TYR A 360 12.94 -32.47 -25.28
C TYR A 360 13.13 -33.52 -26.39
N ASP A 361 13.78 -33.08 -27.47
CA ASP A 361 14.31 -33.90 -28.54
C ASP A 361 15.83 -33.81 -28.50
N PHE A 362 16.49 -34.95 -28.30
CA PHE A 362 17.92 -35.03 -28.00
C PHE A 362 18.64 -35.88 -29.04
N ASP A 363 19.49 -35.24 -29.83
CA ASP A 363 20.39 -35.90 -30.78
C ASP A 363 21.83 -35.86 -30.24
N ARG A 364 22.27 -37.01 -29.71
CA ARG A 364 23.62 -37.17 -29.16
C ARG A 364 24.71 -37.02 -30.22
N ALA A 365 24.45 -37.46 -31.46
CA ALA A 365 25.45 -37.49 -32.52
C ALA A 365 25.69 -36.09 -33.09
N ARG A 366 24.62 -35.32 -33.27
CA ARG A 366 24.69 -33.93 -33.78
C ARG A 366 24.91 -32.90 -32.70
N LYS A 367 25.13 -33.33 -31.46
CA LYS A 367 25.27 -32.42 -30.32
C LYS A 367 24.09 -31.43 -30.24
N HIS A 368 22.86 -31.87 -30.53
CA HIS A 368 21.70 -30.98 -30.65
C HIS A 368 20.63 -31.32 -29.63
N ILE A 369 20.05 -30.29 -29.01
CA ILE A 369 18.87 -30.42 -28.18
C ILE A 369 17.85 -29.34 -28.52
N PHE A 370 16.61 -29.75 -28.71
CA PHE A 370 15.48 -28.84 -28.65
C PHE A 370 14.66 -29.19 -27.42
N ALA A 371 14.32 -28.19 -26.59
CA ALA A 371 13.57 -28.41 -25.38
C ALA A 371 12.48 -27.35 -25.21
N GLN A 372 11.38 -27.76 -24.58
CA GLN A 372 10.25 -26.91 -24.24
C GLN A 372 9.77 -27.24 -22.83
N LEU A 373 9.26 -26.22 -22.17
CA LEU A 373 8.61 -26.29 -20.88
C LEU A 373 7.09 -26.31 -21.09
N ILE A 374 6.44 -27.32 -20.53
CA ILE A 374 4.98 -27.45 -20.49
C ILE A 374 4.54 -27.17 -19.05
N LEU A 375 3.71 -26.13 -18.89
CA LEU A 375 3.22 -25.65 -17.61
C LEU A 375 1.69 -25.69 -17.56
N PRO A 376 1.07 -25.86 -16.39
CA PRO A 376 -0.36 -25.61 -16.22
C PRO A 376 -0.68 -24.15 -16.56
N ALA A 377 -1.66 -23.94 -17.46
CA ALA A 377 -2.14 -22.63 -17.88
C ALA A 377 -3.48 -22.25 -17.23
N THR A 378 -4.18 -23.18 -16.58
CA THR A 378 -5.39 -22.88 -15.81
C THR A 378 -5.01 -22.15 -14.51
N LEU A 379 -4.89 -20.82 -14.58
CA LEU A 379 -4.56 -20.00 -13.41
C LEU A 379 -5.79 -19.68 -12.55
N ILE A 380 -6.99 -19.76 -13.10
CA ILE A 380 -8.23 -19.45 -12.39
C ILE A 380 -9.25 -20.53 -12.71
N ASP A 381 -9.85 -21.12 -11.68
CA ASP A 381 -11.04 -21.95 -11.83
C ASP A 381 -12.26 -21.06 -12.09
N THR A 382 -12.61 -20.92 -13.37
CA THR A 382 -13.90 -20.37 -13.78
C THR A 382 -14.72 -21.44 -14.47
N SER A 383 -16.00 -21.55 -14.11
CA SER A 383 -16.97 -22.31 -14.89
C SER A 383 -17.05 -21.74 -16.31
N LEU A 384 -17.02 -22.62 -17.30
CA LEU A 384 -17.35 -22.29 -18.69
C LEU A 384 -18.76 -21.67 -18.72
N PRO A 385 -18.99 -20.62 -19.53
CA PRO A 385 -20.34 -20.17 -19.86
C PRO A 385 -21.17 -21.34 -20.42
N ALA A 386 -22.50 -21.29 -20.27
CA ALA A 386 -23.38 -22.34 -20.80
C ALA A 386 -23.29 -22.43 -22.34
N ASP A 387 -23.07 -21.30 -23.01
CA ASP A 387 -22.99 -21.16 -24.46
C ASP A 387 -21.53 -20.94 -24.90
N ASP A 388 -20.78 -22.03 -25.09
CA ASP A 388 -19.33 -22.02 -25.36
C ASP A 388 -18.95 -21.40 -26.72
N TYR A 389 -19.90 -21.31 -27.66
CA TYR A 389 -19.59 -20.92 -29.03
C TYR A 389 -19.29 -19.42 -29.22
N LEU A 390 -19.81 -18.54 -28.34
CA LEU A 390 -19.59 -17.09 -28.38
C LEU A 390 -18.28 -16.66 -27.67
N TYR A 391 -17.72 -17.54 -26.84
CA TYR A 391 -16.55 -17.26 -26.03
C TYR A 391 -15.32 -18.00 -26.55
N GLU A 392 -14.15 -17.49 -26.19
CA GLU A 392 -12.87 -18.05 -26.56
C GLU A 392 -12.53 -19.28 -25.71
N GLU A 393 -12.07 -20.33 -26.38
CA GLU A 393 -11.51 -21.48 -25.71
C GLU A 393 -10.14 -21.13 -25.12
N SER A 394 -9.79 -21.76 -23.99
CA SER A 394 -8.45 -21.69 -23.41
C SER A 394 -7.89 -23.09 -23.21
N CYS A 395 -6.66 -23.28 -23.65
CA CYS A 395 -5.90 -24.48 -23.41
C CYS A 395 -5.51 -24.59 -21.93
N LYS A 396 -5.47 -25.82 -21.42
CA LYS A 396 -5.10 -26.12 -20.03
C LYS A 396 -3.60 -26.09 -19.77
N ASN A 397 -2.79 -26.22 -20.82
CA ASN A 397 -1.34 -26.26 -20.74
C ASN A 397 -0.73 -25.14 -21.60
N LEU A 398 0.30 -24.50 -21.07
CA LEU A 398 1.15 -23.54 -21.75
C LEU A 398 2.41 -24.26 -22.22
N LYS A 399 2.82 -24.04 -23.47
CA LYS A 399 4.05 -24.58 -24.04
C LYS A 399 4.99 -23.42 -24.35
N VAL A 400 6.15 -23.37 -23.70
CA VAL A 400 7.16 -22.34 -23.92
C VAL A 400 8.47 -23.01 -24.31
N LYS A 401 9.08 -22.62 -25.42
CA LYS A 401 10.43 -23.04 -25.77
C LYS A 401 11.40 -22.69 -24.66
N LEU A 402 12.32 -23.60 -24.35
CA LEU A 402 13.33 -23.36 -23.33
C LEU A 402 14.35 -22.33 -23.87
N PRO A 403 14.45 -21.13 -23.27
CA PRO A 403 15.29 -20.06 -23.83
C PRO A 403 16.78 -20.32 -23.60
N ASN A 404 17.65 -19.58 -24.28
CA ASN A 404 19.09 -19.66 -24.02
C ASN A 404 19.44 -19.03 -22.66
N PRO A 405 20.46 -19.53 -21.93
CA PRO A 405 21.30 -20.70 -22.23
C PRO A 405 20.75 -22.03 -21.66
N LEU A 406 19.49 -22.08 -21.21
CA LEU A 406 18.91 -23.25 -20.54
C LEU A 406 18.93 -24.51 -21.41
N GLY A 407 18.65 -24.37 -22.72
CA GLY A 407 18.75 -25.48 -23.68
C GLY A 407 20.12 -26.13 -23.69
N SER A 408 21.18 -25.34 -23.86
CA SER A 408 22.55 -25.83 -23.91
C SER A 408 23.03 -26.41 -22.57
N LEU A 409 22.63 -25.81 -21.43
CA LEU A 409 22.90 -26.40 -20.11
C LEU A 409 22.23 -27.78 -19.94
N LEU A 410 20.98 -27.92 -20.39
CA LEU A 410 20.28 -29.20 -20.40
C LEU A 410 20.98 -30.22 -21.30
N ASN A 411 21.49 -29.78 -22.47
CA ASN A 411 22.28 -30.60 -23.38
C ASN A 411 23.50 -31.24 -22.69
N ILE A 412 24.27 -30.42 -21.97
CA ILE A 412 25.48 -30.85 -21.24
C ILE A 412 25.11 -31.87 -20.16
N VAL A 413 24.07 -31.59 -19.37
CA VAL A 413 23.61 -32.51 -18.31
C VAL A 413 23.17 -33.86 -18.90
N LEU A 414 22.36 -33.86 -19.96
CA LEU A 414 21.82 -35.10 -20.55
C LEU A 414 22.87 -35.94 -21.28
N ARG A 415 23.90 -35.34 -21.89
CA ARG A 415 24.99 -36.08 -22.54
C ARG A 415 25.83 -36.90 -21.58
N ASN A 416 25.95 -36.43 -20.35
CA ASN A 416 26.72 -37.06 -19.30
C ASN A 416 25.97 -38.21 -18.60
N LYS A 417 24.76 -38.56 -19.06
CA LYS A 417 24.03 -39.75 -18.61
C LYS A 417 24.16 -40.91 -19.58
N SER A 418 24.50 -42.07 -19.05
CA SER A 418 24.87 -43.26 -19.81
C SER A 418 23.66 -43.89 -20.52
N ASN A 419 22.51 -44.01 -19.85
CA ASN A 419 21.35 -44.75 -20.36
C ASN A 419 20.16 -43.84 -20.70
N SER A 420 19.34 -44.20 -21.69
CA SER A 420 18.14 -43.45 -22.06
C SER A 420 17.02 -43.55 -21.01
N THR A 421 16.97 -44.66 -20.28
CA THR A 421 16.05 -44.92 -19.16
C THR A 421 16.32 -44.03 -17.95
N GLU A 422 17.55 -43.55 -17.77
CA GLU A 422 17.92 -42.59 -16.73
C GLU A 422 17.49 -41.15 -17.08
N ARG A 423 17.12 -40.91 -18.35
CA ARG A 423 16.83 -39.57 -18.88
C ARG A 423 15.34 -39.35 -19.15
N ASN A 424 14.65 -40.37 -19.65
CA ASN A 424 13.23 -40.28 -20.03
C ASN A 424 12.30 -40.71 -18.89
N ASP A 425 11.17 -40.03 -18.74
CA ASP A 425 10.15 -40.24 -17.69
C ASP A 425 10.74 -40.18 -16.26
N ALA A 426 11.87 -39.48 -16.13
CA ALA A 426 12.56 -39.25 -14.87
C ALA A 426 12.23 -37.85 -14.34
N VAL A 427 12.23 -37.72 -13.01
CA VAL A 427 12.19 -36.41 -12.38
C VAL A 427 13.57 -35.74 -12.52
N LEU A 428 13.60 -34.43 -12.76
CA LEU A 428 14.82 -33.65 -13.01
C LEU A 428 15.87 -33.85 -11.91
N SER A 429 15.47 -33.94 -10.64
CA SER A 429 16.36 -34.19 -9.51
C SER A 429 17.16 -35.50 -9.62
N ASN A 430 16.62 -36.53 -10.28
CA ASN A 430 17.34 -37.80 -10.51
C ASN A 430 18.39 -37.68 -11.62
N VAL A 431 18.27 -36.67 -12.47
CA VAL A 431 19.16 -36.43 -13.61
C VAL A 431 20.25 -35.42 -13.27
N LEU A 432 19.97 -34.44 -12.40
CA LEU A 432 20.98 -33.49 -11.95
C LEU A 432 22.07 -34.20 -11.12
N SER A 433 23.33 -33.83 -11.34
CA SER A 433 24.47 -34.37 -10.56
C SER A 433 24.52 -33.81 -9.13
N VAL A 434 23.82 -32.70 -8.88
CA VAL A 434 23.81 -31.99 -7.59
C VAL A 434 22.40 -32.04 -7.01
N ASP A 435 22.26 -32.43 -5.75
CA ASP A 435 20.99 -32.40 -5.01
C ASP A 435 20.66 -30.98 -4.48
N GLU A 436 19.42 -30.74 -4.04
CA GLU A 436 19.00 -29.41 -3.57
C GLU A 436 19.85 -28.91 -2.39
N LYS A 437 20.32 -29.82 -1.53
CA LYS A 437 21.18 -29.48 -0.39
C LYS A 437 22.58 -29.05 -0.85
N GLY A 438 23.16 -29.73 -1.84
CA GLY A 438 24.40 -29.36 -2.50
C GLY A 438 24.28 -28.00 -3.19
N TYR A 439 23.23 -27.80 -3.99
CA TYR A 439 22.94 -26.52 -4.64
C TYR A 439 22.84 -25.37 -3.64
N ARG A 440 22.08 -25.53 -2.55
CA ARG A 440 21.96 -24.49 -1.51
C ARG A 440 23.29 -24.17 -0.84
N ARG A 441 24.12 -25.19 -0.56
CA ARG A 441 25.46 -24.98 0.02
C ARG A 441 26.35 -24.21 -0.95
N PHE A 442 26.36 -24.61 -2.22
CA PHE A 442 27.15 -23.97 -3.27
C PHE A 442 26.76 -22.49 -3.46
N ILE A 443 25.48 -22.18 -3.66
CA ILE A 443 25.04 -20.79 -3.83
C ILE A 443 25.33 -19.94 -2.59
N ASN A 444 25.16 -20.49 -1.38
CA ASN A 444 25.51 -19.75 -0.16
C ASN A 444 27.02 -19.49 -0.03
N HIS A 445 27.86 -20.42 -0.50
CA HIS A 445 29.30 -20.22 -0.59
C HIS A 445 29.63 -19.09 -1.56
N VAL A 446 29.09 -19.11 -2.79
CA VAL A 446 29.23 -18.04 -3.78
C VAL A 446 28.84 -16.67 -3.20
N LEU A 447 27.70 -16.58 -2.52
CA LEU A 447 27.24 -15.35 -1.90
C LEU A 447 28.17 -14.84 -0.78
N ASN A 448 28.85 -15.73 -0.06
CA ASN A 448 29.84 -15.36 0.95
C ASN A 448 31.11 -14.80 0.29
N GLU A 449 31.67 -15.53 -0.68
CA GLU A 449 32.96 -15.22 -1.32
C GLU A 449 32.90 -13.93 -2.15
N THR A 450 31.80 -13.71 -2.86
CA THR A 450 31.56 -12.47 -3.61
C THR A 450 31.21 -11.27 -2.71
N GLY A 451 31.04 -11.46 -1.40
CA GLY A 451 30.62 -10.42 -0.48
C GLY A 451 29.15 -9.98 -0.62
N LEU A 452 28.39 -10.56 -1.55
CA LEU A 452 26.97 -10.23 -1.79
C LEU A 452 26.10 -10.51 -0.57
N LYS A 453 26.42 -11.52 0.22
CA LYS A 453 25.69 -11.81 1.47
C LYS A 453 25.83 -10.68 2.50
N LYS A 454 26.98 -10.01 2.56
CA LYS A 454 27.18 -8.83 3.44
C LYS A 454 26.31 -7.64 2.99
N ARG A 455 25.96 -7.59 1.70
CA ARG A 455 25.02 -6.62 1.11
C ARG A 455 23.55 -7.00 1.30
N GLY A 456 23.26 -8.15 1.92
CA GLY A 456 21.91 -8.63 2.20
C GLY A 456 21.28 -9.43 1.06
N ILE A 457 22.05 -9.77 0.02
CA ILE A 457 21.58 -10.63 -1.07
C ILE A 457 21.46 -12.07 -0.58
N THR A 458 20.32 -12.69 -0.88
CA THR A 458 20.02 -14.08 -0.52
C THR A 458 19.94 -14.95 -1.77
N ARG A 459 19.98 -16.28 -1.62
CA ARG A 459 19.70 -17.21 -2.72
C ARG A 459 18.39 -16.88 -3.44
N ARG A 460 17.33 -16.61 -2.68
CA ARG A 460 16.02 -16.28 -3.25
C ARG A 460 16.04 -14.96 -4.03
N ALA A 461 16.93 -14.04 -3.67
CA ALA A 461 17.13 -12.81 -4.41
C ALA A 461 17.71 -13.09 -5.81
N LEU A 462 18.71 -13.97 -5.94
CA LEU A 462 19.20 -14.42 -7.25
C LEU A 462 18.07 -15.08 -8.06
N GLU A 463 17.34 -16.03 -7.44
CA GLU A 463 16.24 -16.75 -8.09
C GLU A 463 15.10 -15.83 -8.56
N THR A 464 14.93 -14.63 -8.02
CA THR A 464 13.85 -13.71 -8.40
C THR A 464 14.30 -12.59 -9.33
N ALA A 465 15.57 -12.57 -9.76
CA ALA A 465 16.15 -11.50 -10.56
C ALA A 465 15.39 -11.26 -11.87
N PHE A 466 15.10 -12.33 -12.63
CA PHE A 466 14.35 -12.23 -13.90
C PHE A 466 12.96 -11.60 -13.70
N PHE A 467 12.18 -12.08 -12.73
CA PHE A 467 10.85 -11.57 -12.48
C PHE A 467 10.82 -10.11 -12.03
N GLN A 468 11.86 -9.66 -11.32
CA GLN A 468 11.98 -8.25 -10.96
C GLN A 468 12.38 -7.40 -12.17
N PHE A 469 13.27 -7.90 -13.02
CA PHE A 469 13.69 -7.23 -14.25
C PHE A 469 12.54 -7.08 -15.26
N ALA A 470 11.82 -8.17 -15.54
CA ALA A 470 10.75 -8.20 -16.53
C ALA A 470 9.43 -7.56 -16.05
N ARG A 471 9.34 -7.18 -14.77
CA ARG A 471 8.09 -6.75 -14.13
C ARG A 471 7.37 -5.60 -14.83
N GLU A 472 8.12 -4.66 -15.40
CA GLU A 472 7.53 -3.51 -16.11
C GLU A 472 7.37 -3.75 -17.61
N GLN A 473 8.20 -4.65 -18.17
CA GLN A 473 8.32 -4.88 -19.62
C GLN A 473 7.41 -6.00 -20.14
N ALA A 474 6.94 -6.90 -19.27
CA ALA A 474 6.06 -8.00 -19.64
C ALA A 474 4.78 -7.99 -18.80
N PRO A 475 3.62 -8.38 -19.37
CA PRO A 475 2.38 -8.48 -18.62
C PRO A 475 2.52 -9.40 -17.40
N GLU A 476 2.01 -8.95 -16.25
CA GLU A 476 2.06 -9.69 -14.99
C GLU A 476 1.42 -11.07 -15.14
N THR A 477 0.31 -11.19 -15.87
CA THR A 477 -0.32 -12.48 -16.17
C THR A 477 0.62 -13.42 -16.94
N PHE A 478 1.43 -12.91 -17.88
CA PHE A 478 2.35 -13.73 -18.68
C PHE A 478 3.44 -14.33 -17.79
N LEU A 479 4.06 -13.47 -16.96
CA LEU A 479 5.03 -13.90 -15.97
C LEU A 479 4.43 -14.90 -14.98
N ASN A 480 3.17 -14.74 -14.60
CA ASN A 480 2.55 -15.65 -13.64
C ASN A 480 2.12 -16.99 -14.22
N PHE A 481 1.97 -17.15 -15.54
CA PHE A 481 1.92 -18.48 -16.13
C PHE A 481 3.22 -19.26 -15.86
N LEU A 482 4.40 -18.62 -15.94
CA LEU A 482 5.67 -19.27 -15.61
C LEU A 482 5.75 -19.73 -14.15
N LYS A 483 5.08 -19.01 -13.24
CA LYS A 483 4.98 -19.37 -11.81
C LYS A 483 3.86 -20.34 -11.48
N SER A 484 2.90 -20.53 -12.37
CA SER A 484 1.61 -21.16 -12.10
C SER A 484 0.87 -20.47 -10.94
N GLN A 485 0.81 -19.13 -10.96
CA GLN A 485 0.14 -18.32 -9.93
C GLN A 485 -0.97 -17.46 -10.53
N SER A 486 -2.09 -17.34 -9.82
CA SER A 486 -3.20 -16.52 -10.29
C SER A 486 -3.01 -15.04 -9.96
N THR A 487 -3.57 -14.17 -10.81
CA THR A 487 -3.67 -12.74 -10.52
C THR A 487 -5.02 -12.18 -10.93
N VAL A 488 -5.34 -10.98 -10.43
CA VAL A 488 -6.56 -10.28 -10.85
C VAL A 488 -6.59 -10.07 -12.36
N GLN A 489 -5.43 -9.84 -13.00
CA GLN A 489 -5.33 -9.65 -14.44
C GLN A 489 -5.62 -10.91 -15.25
N SER A 490 -5.33 -12.08 -14.69
CA SER A 490 -5.60 -13.38 -15.31
C SER A 490 -7.09 -13.57 -15.62
N HIS A 491 -8.01 -12.83 -14.98
CA HIS A 491 -9.43 -12.88 -15.29
C HIS A 491 -9.81 -12.25 -16.62
N TYR A 492 -8.99 -11.38 -17.22
CA TYR A 492 -9.40 -10.53 -18.34
C TYR A 492 -8.62 -10.76 -19.63
N ILE A 493 -7.53 -11.50 -19.56
CA ILE A 493 -6.60 -11.66 -20.67
C ILE A 493 -6.79 -13.05 -21.26
N ASN A 494 -6.88 -13.11 -22.59
CA ASN A 494 -6.85 -14.34 -23.36
C ASN A 494 -6.01 -14.04 -24.62
N VAL A 495 -4.88 -14.72 -24.76
CA VAL A 495 -3.86 -14.45 -25.79
C VAL A 495 -3.42 -15.75 -26.43
N THR A 496 -2.86 -15.67 -27.62
CA THR A 496 -2.31 -16.85 -28.30
C THR A 496 -1.00 -17.29 -27.64
N ASN A 497 -0.70 -18.59 -27.73
CA ASN A 497 0.55 -19.16 -27.22
C ASN A 497 1.76 -18.46 -27.84
N LYS A 498 1.65 -18.12 -29.12
CA LYS A 498 2.68 -17.45 -29.90
C LYS A 498 3.01 -16.05 -29.36
N GLU A 499 1.99 -15.23 -29.10
CA GLU A 499 2.17 -13.88 -28.55
C GLU A 499 2.79 -13.93 -27.15
N LEU A 500 2.27 -14.83 -26.30
CA LEU A 500 2.75 -15.04 -24.95
C LEU A 500 4.21 -15.50 -24.96
N GLU A 501 4.52 -16.54 -25.73
CA GLU A 501 5.88 -17.08 -25.86
C GLU A 501 6.85 -16.02 -26.39
N THR A 502 6.49 -15.32 -27.47
CA THR A 502 7.33 -14.27 -28.05
C THR A 502 7.66 -13.19 -27.03
N THR A 503 6.67 -12.75 -26.25
CA THR A 503 6.85 -11.73 -25.22
C THR A 503 7.76 -12.23 -24.08
N LEU A 504 7.55 -13.47 -23.61
CA LEU A 504 8.35 -14.05 -22.54
C LEU A 504 9.80 -14.30 -22.97
N LEU A 505 10.01 -14.82 -24.18
CA LEU A 505 11.35 -15.06 -24.73
C LEU A 505 12.09 -13.75 -24.96
N SER A 506 11.42 -12.73 -25.52
CA SER A 506 12.03 -11.40 -25.69
C SER A 506 12.42 -10.77 -24.35
N ALA A 507 11.57 -10.85 -23.33
CA ALA A 507 11.90 -10.36 -21.99
C ALA A 507 13.06 -11.13 -21.36
N TRP A 508 13.15 -12.44 -21.59
CA TRP A 508 14.24 -13.28 -21.12
C TRP A 508 15.56 -12.98 -21.83
N ASP A 509 15.55 -12.87 -23.16
CA ASP A 509 16.74 -12.55 -23.95
C ASP A 509 17.29 -11.17 -23.54
N ASN A 510 16.42 -10.17 -23.38
CA ASN A 510 16.80 -8.86 -22.87
C ASN A 510 17.41 -8.95 -21.45
N PHE A 511 16.85 -9.81 -20.58
CA PHE A 511 17.41 -10.05 -19.25
C PHE A 511 18.82 -10.67 -19.32
N VAL A 512 19.01 -11.70 -20.13
CA VAL A 512 20.29 -12.41 -20.31
C VAL A 512 21.36 -11.47 -20.88
N ASP A 513 21.00 -10.66 -21.87
CA ASP A 513 21.87 -9.64 -22.47
C ASP A 513 22.31 -8.59 -21.43
N ASN A 514 21.36 -8.11 -20.60
CA ASN A 514 21.68 -7.15 -19.55
C ASN A 514 22.57 -7.75 -18.46
N VAL A 515 22.38 -9.03 -18.11
CA VAL A 515 23.29 -9.77 -17.20
C VAL A 515 24.68 -9.91 -17.82
N GLY A 516 24.78 -9.87 -19.15
CA GLY A 516 26.04 -9.90 -19.89
C GLY A 516 26.52 -11.31 -20.21
N ILE A 517 25.61 -12.29 -20.21
CA ILE A 517 25.91 -13.65 -20.68
C ILE A 517 25.98 -13.59 -22.21
N ARG A 518 27.16 -13.85 -22.78
CA ARG A 518 27.33 -13.87 -24.22
C ARG A 518 26.77 -15.17 -24.78
N ILE A 519 25.81 -15.07 -25.68
CA ILE A 519 25.31 -16.23 -26.43
C ILE A 519 26.03 -16.22 -27.78
N ASP A 520 26.94 -17.18 -28.00
CA ASP A 520 27.65 -17.24 -29.28
C ASP A 520 26.71 -17.72 -30.39
N SER A 521 26.73 -17.02 -31.53
CA SER A 521 25.88 -17.32 -32.69
C SER A 521 26.14 -18.72 -33.28
N LYS A 522 27.29 -19.33 -32.98
CA LYS A 522 27.66 -20.68 -33.41
C LYS A 522 26.88 -21.78 -32.69
N ASP A 523 26.44 -21.55 -31.45
CA ASP A 523 25.53 -22.45 -30.71
C ASP A 523 24.09 -22.38 -31.22
N THR A 524 23.74 -21.41 -32.06
CA THR A 524 22.40 -21.32 -32.67
C THR A 524 22.12 -22.43 -33.70
N HIS A 525 23.13 -23.20 -34.10
CA HIS A 525 22.94 -24.44 -34.87
C HIS A 525 22.24 -25.54 -34.06
N GLU A 526 22.20 -25.44 -32.72
CA GLU A 526 21.45 -26.35 -31.84
C GLU A 526 19.91 -26.16 -31.93
N ASN A 527 19.40 -25.21 -32.73
CA ASN A 527 17.98 -24.87 -32.80
C ASN A 527 17.39 -24.78 -34.23
N LYS A 528 18.19 -25.05 -35.28
CA LYS A 528 17.79 -24.86 -36.69
C LYS A 528 17.42 -26.15 -37.43
N SER A 529 17.54 -27.32 -36.81
CA SER A 529 17.06 -28.56 -37.44
C SER A 529 15.54 -28.67 -37.30
N SER A 530 14.87 -29.23 -38.31
CA SER A 530 13.43 -29.46 -38.36
C SER A 530 12.99 -30.33 -37.17
N SER A 531 12.74 -29.71 -36.02
CA SER A 531 12.34 -30.42 -34.81
C SER A 531 10.97 -31.06 -35.05
N ARG A 532 10.80 -32.31 -34.62
CA ARG A 532 9.48 -32.99 -34.61
C ARG A 532 8.53 -32.45 -33.53
N LEU A 533 8.94 -31.39 -32.83
CA LEU A 533 8.23 -30.77 -31.73
C LEU A 533 7.28 -29.64 -32.16
N SER A 534 7.16 -29.38 -33.48
CA SER A 534 6.23 -28.40 -34.02
C SER A 534 4.77 -28.89 -33.98
N ASP A 535 4.24 -29.11 -32.78
CA ASP A 535 2.80 -29.14 -32.52
C ASP A 535 2.39 -27.82 -31.83
N PHE A 536 2.77 -26.71 -32.45
CA PHE A 536 2.13 -25.43 -32.19
C PHE A 536 0.90 -25.38 -33.11
N ALA A 537 -0.28 -25.58 -32.56
CA ALA A 537 -1.37 -24.78 -33.08
C ALA A 537 -1.07 -23.36 -32.59
N ASP A 538 -0.47 -22.53 -33.46
CA ASP A 538 -0.16 -21.11 -33.19
C ASP A 538 -1.37 -20.34 -32.60
N ASN A 539 -2.57 -20.89 -32.81
CA ASN A 539 -3.87 -20.37 -32.38
C ASN A 539 -4.35 -20.93 -31.01
N GLU A 540 -3.60 -21.82 -30.35
CA GLU A 540 -3.92 -22.26 -28.97
C GLU A 540 -3.89 -21.04 -28.04
N ARG A 541 -4.99 -20.78 -27.34
CA ARG A 541 -5.17 -19.61 -26.49
C ARG A 541 -4.96 -19.94 -25.01
N GLN A 542 -4.40 -19.01 -24.24
CA GLN A 542 -4.20 -19.14 -22.79
C GLN A 542 -4.85 -17.96 -22.06
N GLY A 543 -5.57 -18.27 -20.99
CA GLY A 543 -6.10 -17.28 -20.07
C GLY A 543 -7.59 -17.48 -19.79
N SER A 544 -8.37 -16.41 -19.87
CA SER A 544 -9.77 -16.43 -19.47
C SER A 544 -10.67 -17.01 -20.57
N VAL A 545 -11.45 -18.04 -20.18
CA VAL A 545 -12.56 -18.62 -20.97
C VAL A 545 -13.80 -17.71 -21.07
N ARG A 546 -13.74 -16.50 -20.51
CA ARG A 546 -14.85 -15.51 -20.56
C ARG A 546 -14.61 -14.39 -21.56
N SER A 547 -13.56 -14.51 -22.37
CA SER A 547 -13.26 -13.55 -23.42
C SER A 547 -14.19 -13.83 -24.60
N ILE A 548 -14.87 -12.82 -25.13
CA ILE A 548 -15.78 -12.97 -26.27
C ILE A 548 -14.97 -13.06 -27.57
N LYS A 549 -15.44 -13.85 -28.55
CA LYS A 549 -14.86 -13.90 -29.89
C LYS A 549 -15.07 -12.58 -30.64
N ASP A 550 -14.13 -12.22 -31.51
CA ASP A 550 -14.24 -11.01 -32.34
C ASP A 550 -15.47 -11.06 -33.28
N ASP A 551 -15.78 -12.23 -33.85
CA ASP A 551 -16.97 -12.44 -34.68
C ASP A 551 -18.27 -12.22 -33.89
N ALA A 552 -18.33 -12.71 -32.65
CA ALA A 552 -19.48 -12.51 -31.77
C ALA A 552 -19.65 -11.03 -31.38
N LEU A 553 -18.54 -10.31 -31.16
CA LEU A 553 -18.59 -8.86 -30.92
C LEU A 553 -19.06 -8.10 -32.16
N THR A 554 -18.61 -8.51 -33.35
CA THR A 554 -19.01 -7.92 -34.63
C THR A 554 -20.50 -8.14 -34.87
N LEU A 555 -20.99 -9.36 -34.67
CA LEU A 555 -22.41 -9.72 -34.73
C LEU A 555 -23.26 -8.86 -33.78
N LEU A 556 -22.81 -8.67 -32.53
CA LEU A 556 -23.51 -7.82 -31.56
C LEU A 556 -23.65 -6.37 -32.07
N TYR A 557 -22.58 -5.80 -32.65
CA TYR A 557 -22.66 -4.46 -33.22
C TYR A 557 -23.58 -4.41 -34.44
N GLU A 558 -23.50 -5.38 -35.33
CA GLU A 558 -24.35 -5.46 -36.53
C GLU A 558 -25.82 -5.58 -36.19
N GLN A 559 -26.19 -6.49 -35.26
CA GLN A 559 -27.56 -6.66 -34.81
C GLN A 559 -28.10 -5.39 -34.16
N LEU A 560 -27.27 -4.69 -33.38
CA LEU A 560 -27.65 -3.43 -32.78
C LEU A 560 -27.90 -2.36 -33.86
N ILE A 561 -27.01 -2.22 -34.84
CA ILE A 561 -27.17 -1.27 -35.95
C ILE A 561 -28.40 -1.60 -36.81
N ASN A 562 -28.67 -2.88 -37.07
CA ASN A 562 -29.85 -3.33 -37.80
C ASN A 562 -31.14 -3.01 -37.05
N ALA A 563 -31.20 -3.30 -35.75
CA ALA A 563 -32.34 -2.95 -34.90
C ALA A 563 -32.60 -1.44 -34.89
N LEU A 564 -31.53 -0.64 -34.77
CA LEU A 564 -31.59 0.82 -34.83
C LEU A 564 -32.10 1.36 -36.18
N SER A 565 -31.81 0.66 -37.28
CA SER A 565 -32.26 1.06 -38.63
C SER A 565 -33.75 0.80 -38.87
N LEU A 566 -34.38 -0.11 -38.11
CA LEU A 566 -35.77 -0.52 -38.28
C LEU A 566 -36.77 0.27 -37.39
N GLN A 567 -36.31 0.99 -36.37
CA GLN A 567 -37.15 1.55 -35.28
C GLN A 567 -37.57 3.03 -35.48
N ILE A 568 -37.78 3.49 -36.71
CA ILE A 568 -38.08 4.90 -37.05
C ILE A 568 -39.61 5.21 -36.99
N ASP A 569 -40.35 4.61 -36.05
CA ASP A 569 -41.79 4.88 -35.87
C ASP A 569 -42.06 5.44 -34.45
N ASP A 570 -43.00 6.38 -34.30
CA ASP A 570 -43.20 7.19 -33.08
C ASP A 570 -43.49 6.37 -31.79
N ARG A 571 -43.87 5.09 -31.94
CA ARG A 571 -44.15 4.16 -30.83
C ARG A 571 -42.92 3.37 -30.36
N ALA A 572 -41.77 3.46 -31.03
CA ALA A 572 -40.55 2.70 -30.71
C ALA A 572 -39.40 3.56 -30.15
N ILE A 573 -39.63 4.84 -29.85
CA ILE A 573 -38.59 5.81 -29.44
C ILE A 573 -37.78 5.35 -28.22
N ILE A 574 -38.44 4.76 -27.21
CA ILE A 574 -37.78 4.30 -25.98
C ILE A 574 -36.84 3.12 -26.24
N GLU A 575 -37.26 2.20 -27.12
CA GLU A 575 -36.46 1.04 -27.50
C GLU A 575 -35.25 1.46 -28.35
N ALA A 576 -35.47 2.33 -29.34
CA ALA A 576 -34.42 2.92 -30.16
C ALA A 576 -33.39 3.67 -29.29
N PHE A 577 -33.86 4.49 -28.35
CA PHE A 577 -33.00 5.18 -27.40
C PHE A 577 -32.19 4.19 -26.53
N ASN A 578 -32.84 3.15 -25.98
CA ASN A 578 -32.15 2.16 -25.17
C ASN A 578 -31.09 1.40 -25.98
N ASN A 579 -31.33 1.12 -27.26
CA ASN A 579 -30.34 0.53 -28.14
C ASN A 579 -29.16 1.48 -28.41
N VAL A 580 -29.41 2.79 -28.60
CA VAL A 580 -28.33 3.82 -28.67
C VAL A 580 -27.51 3.87 -27.38
N ALA A 581 -28.17 3.86 -26.22
CA ALA A 581 -27.51 3.86 -24.92
C ALA A 581 -26.66 2.59 -24.72
N LEU A 582 -27.16 1.43 -25.16
CA LEU A 582 -26.43 0.16 -25.14
C LEU A 582 -25.20 0.22 -26.06
N TYR A 583 -25.33 0.74 -27.29
CA TYR A 583 -24.21 0.92 -28.20
C TYR A 583 -23.12 1.80 -27.58
N CYS A 584 -23.51 2.97 -27.05
CA CYS A 584 -22.58 3.89 -26.41
C CYS A 584 -21.85 3.21 -25.23
N TYR A 585 -22.56 2.41 -24.44
CA TYR A 585 -21.96 1.63 -23.37
C TYR A 585 -20.97 0.59 -23.89
N MET A 586 -21.36 -0.23 -24.86
CA MET A 586 -20.50 -1.26 -25.46
C MET A 586 -19.24 -0.64 -26.03
N ARG A 587 -19.36 0.41 -26.85
CA ARG A 587 -18.23 1.12 -27.48
C ARG A 587 -17.23 1.66 -26.45
N ILE A 588 -17.72 2.25 -25.37
CA ILE A 588 -16.85 2.76 -24.30
C ILE A 588 -16.26 1.59 -23.50
N ALA A 589 -17.06 0.58 -23.14
CA ALA A 589 -16.60 -0.56 -22.35
C ALA A 589 -15.50 -1.38 -23.05
N THR A 590 -15.64 -1.65 -24.35
CA THR A 590 -14.66 -2.39 -25.16
C THR A 590 -13.40 -1.59 -25.46
N ARG A 591 -13.41 -0.26 -25.31
CA ARG A 591 -12.27 0.60 -25.64
C ARG A 591 -11.47 1.08 -24.44
N VAL A 592 -12.16 1.43 -23.35
CA VAL A 592 -11.52 2.04 -22.18
C VAL A 592 -11.73 1.23 -20.90
N ALA A 593 -12.14 -0.04 -21.03
CA ALA A 593 -12.34 -0.96 -19.91
C ALA A 593 -13.29 -0.41 -18.83
N LEU A 594 -14.36 0.27 -19.26
CA LEU A 594 -15.42 0.73 -18.35
C LEU A 594 -16.08 -0.48 -17.68
N ARG A 595 -16.36 -0.38 -16.38
CA ARG A 595 -16.80 -1.52 -15.58
C ARG A 595 -18.34 -1.65 -15.59
N PRO A 596 -18.92 -2.85 -15.80
CA PRO A 596 -20.36 -3.10 -15.61
C PRO A 596 -20.71 -3.17 -14.12
N VAL A 597 -20.74 -2.02 -13.44
CA VAL A 597 -21.26 -1.88 -12.06
C VAL A 597 -22.68 -1.32 -12.10
N SER A 598 -23.32 -1.13 -10.94
CA SER A 598 -24.69 -0.58 -10.89
C SER A 598 -24.80 0.83 -11.48
N LYS A 599 -23.71 1.61 -11.49
CA LYS A 599 -23.65 2.99 -12.00
C LYS A 599 -22.34 3.21 -12.77
N PRO A 600 -22.21 2.71 -14.01
CA PRO A 600 -20.94 2.76 -14.74
C PRO A 600 -20.59 4.18 -15.19
N PHE A 601 -21.58 4.96 -15.62
CA PHE A 601 -21.41 6.35 -16.02
C PHE A 601 -21.55 7.30 -14.82
N PRO A 602 -20.69 8.34 -14.74
CA PRO A 602 -20.78 9.33 -13.68
C PRO A 602 -21.79 10.44 -14.03
N ALA A 603 -22.04 11.32 -13.06
CA ALA A 603 -22.78 12.56 -13.28
C ALA A 603 -22.02 13.54 -14.19
N HIS A 604 -22.75 14.46 -14.83
CA HIS A 604 -22.21 15.45 -15.78
C HIS A 604 -21.01 16.24 -15.24
N ARG A 605 -21.01 16.61 -13.96
CA ARG A 605 -19.91 17.35 -13.29
C ARG A 605 -18.55 16.61 -13.24
N HIS A 606 -18.54 15.33 -13.57
CA HIS A 606 -17.35 14.48 -13.54
C HIS A 606 -16.87 14.11 -14.95
N PHE A 607 -17.32 14.87 -15.95
CA PHE A 607 -16.91 14.74 -17.34
C PHE A 607 -16.47 16.10 -17.87
N ASP A 608 -15.27 16.15 -18.43
CA ASP A 608 -14.79 17.29 -19.20
C ASP A 608 -14.76 16.92 -20.68
N LYS A 609 -15.67 17.51 -21.45
CA LYS A 609 -15.77 17.31 -22.90
C LYS A 609 -14.51 17.74 -23.63
N ASN A 610 -13.88 18.84 -23.22
CA ASN A 610 -12.76 19.42 -23.95
C ASN A 610 -11.51 18.55 -23.87
N SER A 611 -11.22 18.03 -22.67
CA SER A 611 -10.11 17.09 -22.47
C SER A 611 -10.53 15.63 -22.68
N GLY A 612 -11.81 15.36 -22.96
CA GLY A 612 -12.44 14.02 -23.01
C GLY A 612 -12.07 13.14 -21.81
N LEU A 613 -12.12 13.73 -20.63
CA LEU A 613 -11.77 13.09 -19.36
C LEU A 613 -13.03 12.72 -18.60
N LEU A 614 -13.10 11.47 -18.14
CA LEU A 614 -14.22 10.92 -17.41
C LEU A 614 -13.75 10.40 -16.04
N SER A 615 -14.28 10.96 -14.95
CA SER A 615 -13.96 10.52 -13.59
C SER A 615 -15.05 9.58 -13.05
N VAL A 616 -14.73 8.30 -12.91
CA VAL A 616 -15.67 7.26 -12.45
C VAL A 616 -15.34 6.80 -11.04
N ARG A 617 -16.37 6.53 -10.22
CA ARG A 617 -16.19 5.94 -8.88
C ARG A 617 -15.93 4.44 -9.01
N ASP A 618 -15.00 3.89 -8.24
CA ASP A 618 -14.76 2.44 -8.24
C ASP A 618 -15.34 1.73 -7.00
N LYS A 619 -15.74 0.47 -7.21
CA LYS A 619 -16.35 -0.44 -6.22
C LYS A 619 -15.34 -0.93 -5.17
N ARG A 620 -14.03 -0.82 -5.41
CA ARG A 620 -12.96 -1.36 -4.55
C ARG A 620 -11.95 -0.32 -4.06
N ALA A 621 -12.32 0.96 -4.09
CA ALA A 621 -11.52 1.96 -3.41
C ALA A 621 -11.50 1.62 -1.91
N HIS A 622 -10.33 1.27 -1.37
CA HIS A 622 -10.15 1.09 0.08
C HIS A 622 -10.48 2.38 0.86
N HIS A 623 -10.61 3.51 0.15
CA HIS A 623 -11.09 4.81 0.61
C HIS A 623 -12.39 5.19 -0.12
N LYS A 624 -13.40 5.67 0.61
CA LYS A 624 -14.77 5.92 0.10
C LYS A 624 -14.88 6.92 -1.09
N ASP A 625 -13.79 7.60 -1.47
CA ASP A 625 -13.78 8.68 -2.45
C ASP A 625 -12.81 8.49 -3.63
N GLU A 626 -12.14 7.34 -3.76
CA GLU A 626 -11.19 7.16 -4.86
C GLU A 626 -11.92 7.04 -6.22
N ARG A 627 -11.49 7.87 -7.18
CA ARG A 627 -12.05 7.92 -8.53
C ARG A 627 -10.97 7.58 -9.55
N ARG A 628 -11.34 6.75 -10.52
CA ARG A 628 -10.52 6.45 -11.69
C ARG A 628 -10.75 7.53 -12.74
N LEU A 629 -9.67 8.01 -13.35
CA LEU A 629 -9.74 8.84 -14.55
C LEU A 629 -9.69 7.94 -15.78
N ILE A 630 -10.62 8.17 -16.70
CA ILE A 630 -10.72 7.50 -17.98
C ILE A 630 -10.52 8.55 -19.06
N VAL A 631 -9.66 8.25 -20.03
CA VAL A 631 -9.41 9.09 -21.21
C VAL A 631 -10.22 8.55 -22.37
N LEU A 632 -11.04 9.40 -22.99
CA LEU A 632 -11.83 9.07 -24.17
C LEU A 632 -11.16 9.61 -25.44
N THR A 633 -11.23 8.86 -26.54
CA THR A 633 -10.90 9.37 -27.88
C THR A 633 -11.93 10.43 -28.31
N ASN A 634 -11.61 11.19 -29.36
CA ASN A 634 -12.52 12.21 -29.87
C ASN A 634 -13.86 11.59 -30.33
N ALA A 635 -13.82 10.45 -31.01
CA ALA A 635 -15.00 9.73 -31.46
C ALA A 635 -15.90 9.30 -30.29
N LEU A 636 -15.32 8.67 -29.25
CA LEU A 636 -16.07 8.28 -28.05
C LEU A 636 -16.63 9.49 -27.30
N CYS A 637 -15.89 10.59 -27.25
CA CYS A 637 -16.35 11.83 -26.63
C CYS A 637 -17.53 12.43 -27.40
N GLN A 638 -17.49 12.40 -28.73
CA GLN A 638 -18.59 12.85 -29.59
C GLN A 638 -19.83 11.98 -29.39
N LEU A 639 -19.68 10.65 -29.41
CA LEU A 639 -20.77 9.71 -29.16
C LEU A 639 -21.41 9.95 -27.79
N LEU A 640 -20.59 10.04 -26.73
CA LEU A 640 -21.06 10.29 -25.36
C LEU A 640 -21.81 11.63 -25.23
N CYS A 641 -21.28 12.71 -25.82
CA CYS A 641 -21.93 14.02 -25.78
C CYS A 641 -23.27 14.01 -26.53
N SER A 642 -23.32 13.35 -27.69
CA SER A 642 -24.52 13.29 -28.52
C SER A 642 -25.61 12.50 -27.81
N THR A 643 -25.27 11.34 -27.24
CA THR A 643 -26.18 10.54 -26.42
C THR A 643 -26.68 11.31 -25.19
N SER A 644 -25.77 11.99 -24.47
CA SER A 644 -26.16 12.82 -23.31
C SER A 644 -27.11 13.96 -23.70
N THR A 645 -26.91 14.58 -24.86
CA THR A 645 -27.78 15.64 -25.37
C THR A 645 -29.17 15.09 -25.72
N LEU A 646 -29.23 13.89 -26.31
CA LEU A 646 -30.48 13.20 -26.58
C LEU A 646 -31.25 12.87 -25.29
N CYS A 647 -30.57 12.44 -24.23
CA CYS A 647 -31.22 12.20 -22.93
C CYS A 647 -31.87 13.47 -22.36
N ASP A 648 -31.20 14.63 -22.49
CA ASP A 648 -31.74 15.92 -22.04
C ASP A 648 -32.97 16.33 -22.88
N ALA A 649 -32.92 16.14 -24.21
CA ALA A 649 -34.05 16.41 -25.10
C ALA A 649 -35.27 15.51 -24.80
N LEU A 650 -35.04 14.21 -24.60
CA LEU A 650 -36.08 13.27 -24.20
C LEU A 650 -36.69 13.61 -22.83
N SER A 651 -35.86 14.04 -21.87
CA SER A 651 -36.36 14.47 -20.55
C SER A 651 -37.34 15.63 -20.68
N ALA A 652 -37.01 16.62 -21.51
CA ALA A 652 -37.84 17.78 -21.75
C ALA A 652 -39.19 17.40 -22.40
N ARG A 653 -39.17 16.52 -23.42
CA ARG A 653 -40.39 16.09 -24.11
C ARG A 653 -41.30 15.23 -23.23
N LEU A 654 -40.71 14.26 -22.51
CA LEU A 654 -41.46 13.35 -21.64
C LEU A 654 -41.85 14.00 -20.30
N ALA A 655 -41.47 15.26 -20.07
CA ALA A 655 -41.69 16.00 -18.83
C ALA A 655 -41.17 15.27 -17.57
N ILE A 656 -40.03 14.58 -17.70
CA ILE A 656 -39.35 13.88 -16.60
C ILE A 656 -38.11 14.63 -16.14
N GLN A 657 -37.59 14.28 -14.96
CA GLN A 657 -36.34 14.88 -14.47
C GLN A 657 -35.19 14.56 -15.41
N ARG A 658 -34.23 15.49 -15.53
CA ARG A 658 -32.99 15.25 -16.29
C ARG A 658 -32.24 14.02 -15.75
N PRO A 659 -31.55 13.26 -16.62
CA PRO A 659 -30.80 12.09 -16.20
C PRO A 659 -29.70 12.48 -15.20
N PRO A 660 -29.57 11.78 -14.06
CA PRO A 660 -28.49 12.05 -13.10
C PRO A 660 -27.09 11.63 -13.59
N ALA A 661 -26.97 10.90 -14.70
CA ALA A 661 -25.72 10.42 -15.28
C ALA A 661 -25.69 10.63 -16.81
N LEU A 662 -24.48 10.65 -17.38
CA LEU A 662 -24.28 10.95 -18.81
C LEU A 662 -25.03 10.01 -19.76
N VAL A 663 -25.15 8.73 -19.40
CA VAL A 663 -25.86 7.73 -20.18
C VAL A 663 -26.68 6.86 -19.22
N MET A 664 -27.95 6.68 -19.54
CA MET A 664 -28.95 5.95 -18.77
C MET A 664 -29.91 5.24 -19.72
N PHE A 665 -30.55 4.18 -19.26
CA PHE A 665 -31.72 3.62 -19.94
C PHE A 665 -32.97 4.37 -19.51
N LEU A 666 -33.98 4.33 -20.38
CA LEU A 666 -35.32 4.84 -20.11
C LEU A 666 -36.23 3.62 -19.95
N SER A 667 -36.88 3.50 -18.80
CA SER A 667 -37.88 2.47 -18.55
C SER A 667 -39.27 3.08 -18.40
N VAL A 668 -40.28 2.28 -18.72
CA VAL A 668 -41.69 2.59 -18.53
C VAL A 668 -42.18 1.67 -17.42
N ASP A 669 -42.79 2.23 -16.38
CA ASP A 669 -43.41 1.44 -15.32
C ASP A 669 -44.83 0.98 -15.70
N GLU A 670 -45.45 0.19 -14.82
CA GLU A 670 -46.81 -0.35 -15.01
C GLU A 670 -47.89 0.75 -15.10
N THR A 671 -47.55 2.00 -14.79
CA THR A 671 -48.43 3.17 -14.86
C THR A 671 -48.15 4.05 -16.07
N ASP A 672 -47.43 3.53 -17.08
CA ASP A 672 -46.95 4.23 -18.27
C ASP A 672 -46.04 5.45 -17.96
N SER A 673 -45.48 5.51 -16.76
CA SER A 673 -44.60 6.59 -16.32
C SER A 673 -43.15 6.27 -16.69
N CYS A 674 -42.49 7.23 -17.35
CA CYS A 674 -41.11 7.10 -17.80
C CYS A 674 -40.14 7.45 -16.66
N ARG A 675 -39.09 6.64 -16.47
CA ARG A 675 -38.04 6.90 -15.48
C ARG A 675 -36.65 6.53 -15.99
N TRP A 676 -35.65 7.27 -15.50
CA TRP A 676 -34.25 7.00 -15.79
C TRP A 676 -33.72 5.85 -14.94
N GLU A 677 -33.11 4.86 -15.60
CA GLU A 677 -32.45 3.72 -14.96
C GLU A 677 -30.97 3.65 -15.32
N HIS A 678 -30.13 3.31 -14.34
CA HIS A 678 -28.70 3.14 -14.61
C HIS A 678 -28.44 1.85 -15.41
N LEU A 679 -27.39 1.88 -16.24
CA LEU A 679 -26.88 0.70 -16.97
C LEU A 679 -26.20 -0.28 -16.01
N SER A 680 -26.99 -0.96 -15.20
CA SER A 680 -26.49 -2.04 -14.34
C SER A 680 -26.13 -3.26 -15.18
N LYS A 681 -25.19 -4.09 -14.69
CA LYS A 681 -24.82 -5.36 -15.33
C LYS A 681 -26.05 -6.17 -15.76
N THR A 682 -26.98 -6.38 -14.83
CA THR A 682 -28.19 -7.20 -15.08
C THR A 682 -29.07 -6.61 -16.18
N ARG A 683 -29.18 -5.28 -16.24
CA ARG A 683 -29.99 -4.61 -17.26
C ARG A 683 -29.33 -4.64 -18.63
N VAL A 684 -28.00 -4.46 -18.69
CA VAL A 684 -27.24 -4.58 -19.93
C VAL A 684 -27.29 -6.01 -20.46
N ASP A 685 -27.02 -7.00 -19.61
CA ASP A 685 -27.06 -8.43 -19.99
C ASP A 685 -28.46 -8.81 -20.49
N ALA A 686 -29.53 -8.33 -19.84
CA ALA A 686 -30.91 -8.55 -20.30
C ALA A 686 -31.19 -7.91 -21.66
N GLN A 687 -30.72 -6.68 -21.91
CA GLN A 687 -30.92 -6.01 -23.20
C GLN A 687 -30.15 -6.72 -24.31
N ILE A 688 -28.93 -7.20 -24.05
CA ILE A 688 -28.16 -7.99 -25.01
C ILE A 688 -28.90 -9.29 -25.32
N LYS A 689 -29.42 -9.97 -24.29
CA LYS A 689 -30.22 -11.19 -24.47
C LYS A 689 -31.45 -10.96 -25.35
N THR A 690 -32.15 -9.84 -25.18
CA THR A 690 -33.27 -9.48 -26.06
C THR A 690 -32.83 -9.21 -27.50
N LEU A 691 -31.62 -8.66 -27.70
CA LEU A 691 -31.14 -8.28 -29.03
C LEU A 691 -30.70 -9.48 -29.87
N ILE A 692 -30.00 -10.45 -29.29
CA ILE A 692 -29.38 -11.56 -30.03
C ILE A 692 -29.93 -12.94 -29.67
N ASP A 693 -30.92 -13.01 -28.78
CA ASP A 693 -31.48 -14.26 -28.25
C ASP A 693 -30.44 -15.20 -27.62
N ASP A 694 -29.39 -14.62 -27.01
CA ASP A 694 -28.27 -15.36 -26.41
C ASP A 694 -27.68 -14.65 -25.17
N GLU A 695 -26.95 -15.39 -24.32
CA GLU A 695 -26.40 -14.92 -23.06
C GLU A 695 -24.93 -14.44 -23.17
N VAL A 696 -24.77 -13.16 -23.50
CA VAL A 696 -23.46 -12.49 -23.43
C VAL A 696 -23.33 -11.65 -22.15
N SER A 697 -22.32 -11.97 -21.34
CA SER A 697 -21.99 -11.22 -20.14
C SER A 697 -21.31 -9.90 -20.49
N SER A 698 -21.87 -8.77 -20.05
CA SER A 698 -21.27 -7.43 -20.21
C SER A 698 -19.89 -7.27 -19.53
N GLN A 699 -19.46 -8.24 -18.71
CA GLN A 699 -18.09 -8.29 -18.20
C GLN A 699 -17.06 -8.62 -19.29
N ALA A 700 -17.46 -9.34 -20.35
CA ALA A 700 -16.59 -9.74 -21.45
C ALA A 700 -16.04 -8.53 -22.23
N PHE A 701 -16.77 -7.40 -22.30
CA PHE A 701 -16.29 -6.19 -22.97
C PHE A 701 -15.00 -5.63 -22.37
N ARG A 702 -14.79 -5.84 -21.06
CA ARG A 702 -13.55 -5.43 -20.40
C ARG A 702 -12.36 -6.33 -20.79
N HIS A 703 -12.61 -7.55 -21.24
CA HIS A 703 -11.58 -8.45 -21.77
C HIS A 703 -11.12 -7.97 -23.14
N VAL A 704 -12.08 -7.59 -24.00
CA VAL A 704 -11.80 -6.97 -25.31
C VAL A 704 -10.91 -5.75 -25.13
N ALA A 705 -11.22 -4.88 -24.17
CA ALA A 705 -10.42 -3.70 -23.88
C ALA A 705 -8.99 -4.05 -23.41
N ALA A 706 -8.85 -5.06 -22.55
CA ALA A 706 -7.55 -5.51 -22.05
C ALA A 706 -6.68 -6.10 -23.17
N ASN A 707 -7.25 -6.95 -24.01
CA ASN A 707 -6.57 -7.54 -25.16
C ASN A 707 -6.18 -6.49 -26.21
N ALA A 708 -7.08 -5.54 -26.51
CA ALA A 708 -6.78 -4.42 -27.40
C ALA A 708 -5.60 -3.56 -26.88
N PHE A 709 -5.54 -3.34 -25.56
CA PHE A 709 -4.41 -2.63 -24.94
C PHE A 709 -3.10 -3.40 -25.09
N LEU A 710 -3.11 -4.71 -24.85
CA LEU A 710 -1.92 -5.57 -25.01
C LEU A 710 -1.42 -5.54 -26.45
N ASN A 711 -2.31 -5.74 -27.42
CA ASN A 711 -1.98 -5.76 -28.84
C ASN A 711 -1.42 -4.43 -29.34
N ALA A 712 -1.94 -3.31 -28.83
CA ALA A 712 -1.43 -1.97 -29.14
C ALA A 712 -0.06 -1.68 -28.51
N SER A 713 0.31 -2.41 -27.45
CA SER A 713 1.50 -2.14 -26.64
C SER A 713 2.59 -3.19 -26.76
N ILE A 714 2.54 -4.09 -27.76
CA ILE A 714 3.49 -5.21 -27.90
C ILE A 714 4.97 -4.75 -27.86
N ASN A 715 5.28 -3.59 -28.44
CA ASN A 715 6.66 -3.09 -28.55
C ASN A 715 7.09 -2.11 -27.43
N ASP A 716 6.14 -1.58 -26.65
CA ASP A 716 6.38 -0.56 -25.60
C ASP A 716 5.44 -0.81 -24.40
N PHE A 717 5.40 -2.08 -23.96
CA PHE A 717 4.51 -2.46 -22.88
C PHE A 717 4.96 -1.86 -21.55
N SER A 718 4.00 -1.37 -20.77
CA SER A 718 4.20 -0.93 -19.40
C SER A 718 3.13 -1.54 -18.50
N GLN A 719 3.57 -2.33 -17.52
CA GLN A 719 2.69 -2.92 -16.53
C GLN A 719 1.98 -1.84 -15.68
N THR A 720 2.67 -0.76 -15.32
CA THR A 720 2.05 0.38 -14.61
C THR A 720 0.93 1.01 -15.45
N SER A 721 1.15 1.17 -16.76
CA SER A 721 0.15 1.70 -17.69
C SER A 721 -1.08 0.79 -17.79
N MET A 722 -0.86 -0.54 -17.87
CA MET A 722 -1.94 -1.52 -17.86
C MET A 722 -2.71 -1.54 -16.53
N ASN A 723 -2.01 -1.41 -15.39
CA ASN A 723 -2.64 -1.30 -14.07
C ASN A 723 -3.55 -0.07 -13.99
N GLY A 724 -3.10 1.07 -14.53
CA GLY A 724 -3.91 2.28 -14.62
C GLY A 724 -5.11 2.13 -15.55
N PHE A 725 -4.88 1.55 -16.74
CA PHE A 725 -5.93 1.28 -17.70
C PHE A 725 -6.98 0.33 -17.13
N MET A 726 -6.60 -0.74 -16.43
CA MET A 726 -7.53 -1.70 -15.85
C MET A 726 -8.02 -1.31 -14.45
N ASN A 727 -7.47 -0.28 -13.82
CA ASN A 727 -7.72 0.05 -12.42
C ASN A 727 -7.42 -1.12 -11.46
N HIS A 728 -6.26 -1.75 -11.67
CA HIS A 728 -5.73 -2.83 -10.83
C HIS A 728 -4.52 -2.37 -10.00
N SER A 729 -4.47 -1.09 -9.69
CA SER A 729 -3.47 -0.53 -8.80
C SER A 729 -3.53 -1.20 -7.41
N ARG A 730 -2.40 -1.28 -6.72
CA ARG A 730 -2.27 -1.92 -5.43
C ARG A 730 -3.02 -1.11 -4.36
N SER A 731 -3.27 -1.74 -3.22
CA SER A 731 -3.93 -1.05 -2.11
C SER A 731 -3.08 0.14 -1.62
N GLY A 732 -3.68 1.35 -1.58
CA GLY A 732 -3.03 2.58 -1.13
C GLY A 732 -2.16 3.28 -2.18
N THR A 733 -2.37 2.98 -3.46
CA THR A 733 -1.67 3.62 -4.59
C THR A 733 -2.68 4.37 -5.44
N GLY A 734 -2.43 5.65 -5.73
CA GLY A 734 -3.32 6.46 -6.56
C GLY A 734 -2.62 6.81 -7.86
N LEU A 735 -3.07 6.28 -9.00
CA LEU A 735 -2.44 6.54 -10.30
C LEU A 735 -2.43 8.04 -10.65
N LEU A 736 -3.43 8.79 -10.19
CA LEU A 736 -3.52 10.24 -10.36
C LEU A 736 -2.57 11.03 -9.45
N SER A 737 -2.04 10.42 -8.39
CA SER A 737 -1.02 11.04 -7.54
C SER A 737 0.36 11.11 -8.21
N ASN A 738 0.52 10.45 -9.36
CA ASN A 738 1.76 10.42 -10.14
C ASN A 738 1.95 11.62 -11.04
N TYR A 739 0.89 12.42 -11.24
CA TYR A 739 0.87 13.44 -12.25
C TYR A 739 0.53 14.78 -11.62
N SER A 740 1.32 15.79 -11.96
CA SER A 740 0.92 17.17 -11.70
C SER A 740 -0.42 17.40 -12.40
N LEU A 741 -1.31 18.20 -11.79
CA LEU A 741 -2.56 18.60 -12.42
C LEU A 741 -2.32 19.26 -13.79
N PHE A 742 -1.15 19.87 -13.98
CA PHE A 742 -0.71 20.48 -15.24
C PHE A 742 -0.36 19.45 -16.33
N ASP A 743 0.06 18.24 -15.97
CA ASP A 743 0.51 17.20 -16.90
C ASP A 743 -0.63 16.32 -17.41
N ILE A 744 -1.80 16.34 -16.76
CA ILE A 744 -2.94 15.47 -17.09
C ILE A 744 -3.37 15.61 -18.56
N ARG A 745 -3.29 16.82 -19.13
CA ARG A 745 -3.61 17.04 -20.55
C ARG A 745 -2.61 16.37 -21.48
N LEU A 746 -1.32 16.41 -21.16
CA LEU A 746 -0.27 15.76 -21.95
C LEU A 746 -0.43 14.24 -21.90
N ILE A 747 -0.71 13.69 -20.72
CA ILE A 747 -0.92 12.25 -20.52
C ILE A 747 -2.18 11.78 -21.23
N ALA A 748 -3.26 12.58 -21.18
CA ALA A 748 -4.48 12.29 -21.93
C ALA A 748 -4.21 12.26 -23.44
N ALA A 749 -3.40 13.18 -23.96
CA ALA A 749 -2.98 13.17 -25.36
C ALA A 749 -2.16 11.90 -25.71
N GLN A 750 -1.17 11.55 -24.90
CA GLN A 750 -0.35 10.34 -25.10
C GLN A 750 -1.19 9.05 -25.02
N GLN A 751 -2.13 8.96 -24.07
CA GLN A 751 -3.03 7.82 -23.98
C GLN A 751 -3.97 7.72 -25.18
N ARG A 752 -4.45 8.85 -25.71
CA ARG A 752 -5.25 8.88 -26.94
C ARG A 752 -4.45 8.44 -28.16
N GLU A 753 -3.19 8.85 -28.27
CA GLU A 753 -2.32 8.41 -29.36
C GLU A 753 -2.06 6.90 -29.33
N ARG A 754 -1.98 6.32 -28.12
CA ARG A 754 -1.78 4.87 -27.92
C ARG A 754 -3.06 4.04 -28.14
N MET A 755 -4.23 4.64 -28.04
CA MET A 755 -5.47 3.98 -28.44
C MET A 755 -5.48 3.86 -29.96
N GLN A 756 -5.39 2.62 -30.49
CA GLN A 756 -5.54 2.27 -31.92
C GLN A 756 -6.56 3.16 -32.70
N ARG A 757 -6.34 3.35 -34.00
CA ARG A 757 -7.40 3.91 -34.85
C ARG A 757 -8.52 2.89 -34.96
N ASP A 758 -9.76 3.32 -34.75
CA ASP A 758 -10.93 2.46 -34.90
C ASP A 758 -10.98 1.97 -36.37
N GLY A 759 -11.37 0.71 -36.58
CA GLY A 759 -11.51 0.14 -37.92
C GLY A 759 -12.59 0.85 -38.73
N GLU A 760 -12.57 0.66 -40.05
CA GLU A 760 -13.53 1.28 -40.97
C GLU A 760 -14.98 0.94 -40.60
N GLN A 761 -15.25 -0.33 -40.25
CA GLN A 761 -16.59 -0.79 -39.84
C GLN A 761 -17.07 -0.11 -38.54
N ILE A 762 -16.19 0.06 -37.55
CA ILE A 762 -16.54 0.74 -36.30
C ILE A 762 -16.83 2.23 -36.57
N THR A 763 -16.05 2.86 -37.44
CA THR A 763 -16.24 4.25 -37.84
C THR A 763 -17.59 4.44 -38.55
N ALA A 764 -17.96 3.50 -39.43
CA ALA A 764 -19.25 3.49 -40.10
C ALA A 764 -20.41 3.30 -39.11
N ASN A 765 -20.26 2.39 -38.15
CA ASN A 765 -21.25 2.16 -37.10
C ASN A 765 -21.45 3.42 -36.22
N ASP A 766 -20.35 4.07 -35.81
CA ASP A 766 -20.43 5.32 -35.04
C ASP A 766 -21.19 6.40 -35.82
N ALA A 767 -20.92 6.55 -37.13
CA ALA A 767 -21.61 7.50 -37.98
C ALA A 767 -23.11 7.20 -38.11
N CYS A 768 -23.48 5.92 -38.27
CA CYS A 768 -24.88 5.49 -38.31
C CYS A 768 -25.62 5.83 -37.00
N VAL A 769 -25.01 5.56 -35.85
CA VAL A 769 -25.61 5.87 -34.54
C VAL A 769 -25.71 7.37 -34.31
N LEU A 770 -24.71 8.15 -34.72
CA LEU A 770 -24.77 9.61 -34.64
C LEU A 770 -25.88 10.21 -35.53
N ASP A 771 -26.06 9.69 -36.73
CA ASP A 771 -27.17 10.09 -37.61
C ASP A 771 -28.52 9.76 -36.95
N LEU A 772 -28.66 8.57 -36.37
CA LEU A 772 -29.88 8.21 -35.65
C LEU A 772 -30.12 9.08 -34.41
N ILE A 773 -29.09 9.41 -33.63
CA ILE A 773 -29.21 10.34 -32.50
C ILE A 773 -29.75 11.70 -32.99
N ASN A 774 -29.27 12.20 -34.13
CA ASN A 774 -29.76 13.45 -34.70
C ASN A 774 -31.21 13.32 -35.19
N ARG A 775 -31.56 12.22 -35.85
CA ARG A 775 -32.94 11.95 -36.30
C ARG A 775 -33.91 11.87 -35.14
N LEU A 776 -33.60 11.07 -34.12
CA LEU A 776 -34.36 11.01 -32.88
C LEU A 776 -34.45 12.40 -32.26
N GLY A 777 -33.34 13.12 -32.14
CA GLY A 777 -33.32 14.51 -31.66
C GLY A 777 -34.18 15.50 -32.47
N SER A 778 -34.34 15.28 -33.78
CA SER A 778 -35.10 16.15 -34.70
C SER A 778 -36.58 15.78 -34.87
N ALA A 779 -36.92 14.51 -34.65
CA ALA A 779 -38.29 14.02 -34.57
C ALA A 779 -38.92 14.33 -33.20
N LEU A 780 -38.09 14.75 -32.24
CA LEU A 780 -38.47 15.23 -30.90
C LEU A 780 -38.81 16.71 -30.91
#